data_AF-A0A4V0I5Z4-F1
#
_entry.id   AF-A0A4V0I5Z4-F1
#
_cell.length_a   1.000
_cell.length_b   1.000
_cell.length_c   1.000
_cell.angle_alpha   90.00
_cell.angle_beta   90.00
_cell.angle_gamma   90.00
#
_symmetry.space_group_name_H-M   'P 1'
#
loop_
_entity.id
_entity.type
_entity.pdbx_description
1 polymer ?
#
loop_
_entity_poly.entity_id
_entity_poly.type
_entity_poly.pdbx_seq_one_letter_code
_entity_poly.pdbx_strand_id
1 'polypeptide(L)'
;MHERIAYTGITFDDVLLEPGYSDVVPRDTDVRTQLTRNVKINIPIVSSPMDTVTESGLAVALAQEGGIGIIHKNLTVAQQTREVDKVKRSENGIITDPITLPPDDTVGHARRVMEEHHVSGVPITTGDEKQLRGILTRRDLKFLDDNNQKLQEVMTSKNLVTAPETTTLEEAEKILTRNKVEKLLLVDDQFRLKGLITIKDIDKILKFPNACKDARGRLKVGAAIGVNDFDRAASLIEAGVDVLVVDSAHGHSRNVIETVRGLKKRHAIDVIAGNVATAEGAKALADAGADAVKTGIGPGCFAAGTRVLMADATYRNIEDVRAGDRVINMRGEPVTVVKAWCTGVREVMAVRHTASARETYATPDHRYYVGDLNTTSRSSIAAKGYAALLAKPTKRGVSKLGWKELGSLDRDVLLLPRSIAFELPAELKIDLREHAVREAKLDRYRTEVAAGYDLGYLFGTFLGDGHAFLNTVRNSDIGRVSWYFGNAEGAVTAKLVGCVKAVTGVEPKVVPGEKVTTVHLYSLQWARLLGEFGKRHEKQLPAKYRCGNGEYLRGLLDGLVDSDGHVAADGRIGFKNTSAELVELFNLVCFLVHGSFPNAELEAPTAGGLAGGDAADCRESYKSRLNVSHLKRHAGEFQVVKALEFRRTTLEVPVYDIEVDCPTHSFIADNAVVHNSICTTRIVSGVGVPQMSAIASVARGLAGTGVPLIADGGIRYSGDITKALAGGAFSVMIGGLFAGLDESPGQTILYRGRSFKQYRGMGSLGAMMAGSADRYHQGRDGNPGAPANGKLVPEGVEGRVPYKGHLAPFVYQLVGGLRAGMGYCGCKTLEELRARARFIQVTAASVQESHPHDIFITHEAPNYSSAEASGGDGV
;
A
#
# COMPACT_ATOMS: atom_id res chain seq x y z
N MET A 1 -17.96 -20.76 14.37
CA MET A 1 -17.32 -19.53 13.80
C MET A 1 -18.23 -18.32 13.98
N HIS A 2 -19.52 -18.41 13.65
CA HIS A 2 -20.49 -17.31 13.85
C HIS A 2 -20.53 -16.75 15.29
N GLU A 3 -20.41 -17.57 16.32
CA GLU A 3 -20.35 -17.11 17.73
C GLU A 3 -19.04 -16.38 18.10
N ARG A 4 -18.01 -16.41 17.24
CA ARG A 4 -16.72 -15.73 17.45
C ARG A 4 -16.61 -14.42 16.64
N ILE A 5 -17.59 -14.12 15.78
CA ILE A 5 -17.65 -12.84 15.06
C ILE A 5 -18.24 -11.81 16.02
N ALA A 6 -17.44 -10.82 16.42
CA ALA A 6 -17.85 -9.85 17.42
C ALA A 6 -18.92 -8.87 16.90
N TYR A 7 -18.69 -8.30 15.71
CA TYR A 7 -19.58 -7.32 15.06
C TYR A 7 -19.12 -7.02 13.62
N THR A 8 -20.01 -6.42 12.82
CA THR A 8 -19.70 -5.91 11.48
C THR A 8 -18.97 -4.56 11.57
N GLY A 9 -17.91 -4.39 10.78
CA GLY A 9 -17.16 -3.13 10.72
C GLY A 9 -17.44 -2.33 9.44
N ILE A 10 -17.27 -1.01 9.51
CA ILE A 10 -17.44 -0.05 8.42
C ILE A 10 -16.22 0.89 8.31
N THR A 11 -15.93 1.32 7.09
CA THR A 11 -14.90 2.31 6.74
C THR A 11 -15.53 3.58 6.15
N PHE A 12 -14.71 4.53 5.69
CA PHE A 12 -15.19 5.82 5.17
C PHE A 12 -16.11 5.70 3.95
N ASP A 13 -15.88 4.71 3.08
CA ASP A 13 -16.68 4.49 1.86
C ASP A 13 -18.05 3.87 2.15
N ASP A 14 -18.20 3.18 3.28
CA ASP A 14 -19.47 2.51 3.61
C ASP A 14 -20.53 3.50 4.12
N VAL A 15 -20.20 4.79 4.28
CA VAL A 15 -21.10 5.80 4.83
C VAL A 15 -21.02 7.14 4.10
N LEU A 16 -22.17 7.81 4.02
CA LEU A 16 -22.28 9.24 3.69
C LEU A 16 -22.86 10.02 4.87
N LEU A 17 -22.63 11.34 4.90
CA LEU A 17 -23.30 12.23 5.84
C LEU A 17 -24.66 12.62 5.27
N GLU A 18 -25.70 12.47 6.08
CA GLU A 18 -27.07 12.90 5.75
C GLU A 18 -27.14 14.43 5.89
N PRO A 19 -27.54 15.18 4.84
CA PRO A 19 -27.72 16.62 4.94
C PRO A 19 -28.81 17.00 5.96
N GLY A 20 -28.61 18.13 6.64
CA GLY A 20 -29.55 18.68 7.61
C GLY A 20 -30.03 20.07 7.24
N TYR A 21 -31.01 20.60 7.97
CA TYR A 21 -31.37 22.02 7.87
C TYR A 21 -30.16 22.89 8.24
N SER A 22 -29.88 23.92 7.43
CA SER A 22 -28.73 24.80 7.63
C SER A 22 -29.05 26.25 7.30
N ASP A 23 -28.81 27.12 8.27
CA ASP A 23 -28.65 28.57 8.13
C ASP A 23 -27.16 28.98 8.20
N VAL A 24 -26.26 27.98 8.21
CA VAL A 24 -24.82 28.17 8.39
C VAL A 24 -24.13 28.31 7.04
N VAL A 25 -23.49 29.45 6.82
CA VAL A 25 -22.61 29.66 5.66
C VAL A 25 -21.25 29.00 5.93
N PRO A 26 -20.69 28.17 5.01
CA PRO A 26 -19.43 27.45 5.24
C PRO A 26 -18.27 28.32 5.73
N ARG A 27 -18.15 29.56 5.25
CA ARG A 27 -17.07 30.49 5.65
C ARG A 27 -17.15 30.90 7.13
N ASP A 28 -18.35 30.86 7.72
CA ASP A 28 -18.64 31.31 9.08
C ASP A 28 -18.56 30.17 10.11
N THR A 29 -18.21 28.96 9.67
CA THR A 29 -18.00 27.80 10.56
C THR A 29 -16.73 27.98 11.41
N ASP A 30 -16.71 27.39 12.59
CA ASP A 30 -15.54 27.31 13.46
C ASP A 30 -14.97 25.89 13.45
N VAL A 31 -13.79 25.75 12.85
CA VAL A 31 -13.07 24.48 12.73
C VAL A 31 -11.99 24.30 13.81
N ARG A 32 -11.88 25.23 14.76
CA ARG A 32 -10.94 25.11 15.88
C ARG A 32 -11.31 23.89 16.73
N THR A 33 -10.30 23.19 17.23
CA THR A 33 -10.53 21.94 17.97
C THR A 33 -9.53 21.76 19.12
N GLN A 34 -9.93 20.91 20.04
CA GLN A 34 -9.11 20.46 21.17
C GLN A 34 -8.30 19.23 20.72
N LEU A 35 -6.99 19.38 20.53
CA LEU A 35 -6.11 18.28 20.13
C LEU A 35 -5.86 17.31 21.29
N THR A 36 -5.59 17.88 22.47
CA THR A 36 -5.40 17.21 23.75
C THR A 36 -6.14 18.00 24.82
N ARG A 37 -6.28 17.51 26.06
CA ARG A 37 -6.95 18.24 27.15
C ARG A 37 -6.59 19.74 27.23
N ASN A 38 -5.31 20.09 27.06
CA ASN A 38 -4.84 21.47 27.21
C ASN A 38 -4.40 22.14 25.91
N VAL A 39 -4.12 21.38 24.83
CA VAL A 39 -3.65 21.94 23.56
C VAL A 39 -4.79 22.12 22.57
N LYS A 40 -5.08 23.37 22.22
CA LYS A 40 -5.95 23.76 21.10
C LYS A 40 -5.17 23.96 19.82
N ILE A 41 -5.78 23.61 18.69
CA ILE A 41 -5.29 23.89 17.33
C ILE A 41 -6.40 24.57 16.52
N ASN A 42 -6.02 25.32 15.48
CA ASN A 42 -6.94 26.19 14.75
C ASN A 42 -7.66 25.48 13.58
N ILE A 43 -7.08 24.39 13.07
CA ILE A 43 -7.72 23.46 12.14
C ILE A 43 -7.51 22.02 12.64
N PRO A 44 -8.42 21.07 12.37
CA PRO A 44 -8.39 19.75 12.99
C PRO A 44 -7.45 18.78 12.24
N ILE A 45 -6.27 19.25 11.84
CA ILE A 45 -5.34 18.53 10.98
C ILE A 45 -3.98 18.43 11.68
N VAL A 46 -3.49 17.19 11.77
CA VAL A 46 -2.21 16.81 12.35
C VAL A 46 -1.40 16.05 11.30
N SER A 47 -0.09 16.31 11.16
CA SER A 47 0.74 15.49 10.28
C SER A 47 1.31 14.28 11.02
N SER A 48 1.39 13.14 10.33
CA SER A 48 1.86 11.88 10.92
C SER A 48 3.36 11.91 11.22
N PRO A 49 3.83 11.32 12.34
CA PRO A 49 5.26 11.27 12.71
C PRO A 49 6.03 10.24 11.88
N MET A 50 6.17 10.51 10.59
CA MET A 50 6.86 9.66 9.63
C MET A 50 8.04 10.38 9.01
N ASP A 51 9.13 9.66 8.76
CA ASP A 51 10.38 10.20 8.21
C ASP A 51 10.29 10.65 6.73
N THR A 52 9.18 10.34 6.07
CA THR A 52 8.83 10.85 4.73
C THR A 52 7.72 11.89 4.75
N VAL A 53 7.28 12.32 5.94
CA VAL A 53 6.16 13.27 6.10
C VAL A 53 6.56 14.48 6.93
N THR A 54 7.02 14.30 8.18
CA THR A 54 7.08 15.42 9.13
C THR A 54 8.47 15.63 9.75
N GLU A 55 9.18 16.63 9.23
CA GLU A 55 10.30 17.31 9.89
C GLU A 55 9.93 18.81 10.10
N SER A 56 10.88 19.66 10.49
CA SER A 56 10.61 21.07 10.78
C SER A 56 9.96 21.82 9.62
N GLY A 57 10.31 21.52 8.35
CA GLY A 57 9.72 22.17 7.17
C GLY A 57 8.20 22.06 7.13
N LEU A 58 7.68 20.83 7.11
CA LEU A 58 6.24 20.57 7.12
C LEU A 58 5.58 21.01 8.44
N ALA A 59 6.26 20.83 9.57
CA ALA A 59 5.71 21.23 10.86
C ALA A 59 5.51 22.76 10.98
N VAL A 60 6.46 23.57 10.50
CA VAL A 60 6.33 25.03 10.42
C VAL A 60 5.17 25.41 9.51
N ALA A 61 5.13 24.87 8.29
CA ALA A 61 4.09 25.22 7.32
C ALA A 61 2.69 24.84 7.80
N LEU A 62 2.54 23.64 8.38
CA LEU A 62 1.24 23.21 8.91
C LEU A 62 0.82 24.03 10.13
N ALA A 63 1.75 24.37 11.02
CA ALA A 63 1.46 25.24 12.17
C ALA A 63 1.06 26.65 11.73
N GLN A 64 1.68 27.20 10.68
CA GLN A 64 1.29 28.49 10.08
C GLN A 64 -0.14 28.48 9.54
N GLU A 65 -0.59 27.37 8.94
CA GLU A 65 -1.97 27.21 8.49
C GLU A 65 -2.96 26.88 9.63
N GLY A 66 -2.46 26.68 10.85
CA GLY A 66 -3.26 26.48 12.05
C GLY A 66 -3.37 25.04 12.54
N GLY A 67 -2.71 24.09 11.86
CA GLY A 67 -2.61 22.70 12.28
C GLY A 67 -1.45 22.51 13.25
N ILE A 68 -0.93 21.28 13.32
CA ILE A 68 0.30 20.98 14.06
C ILE A 68 1.05 19.80 13.43
N GLY A 69 2.37 19.92 13.33
CA GLY A 69 3.22 18.81 12.91
C GLY A 69 3.77 17.99 14.08
N ILE A 70 3.82 16.67 13.92
CA ILE A 70 4.49 15.77 14.88
C ILE A 70 5.83 15.29 14.29
N ILE A 71 6.95 15.76 14.85
CA ILE A 71 8.29 15.35 14.42
C ILE A 71 8.51 13.86 14.71
N HIS A 72 8.92 13.09 13.71
CA HIS A 72 9.16 11.65 13.86
C HIS A 72 10.36 11.32 14.76
N LYS A 73 10.41 10.09 15.28
CA LYS A 73 11.47 9.61 16.19
C LYS A 73 12.63 8.87 15.51
N ASN A 74 12.56 8.62 14.20
CA ASN A 74 13.67 8.06 13.38
C ASN A 74 14.83 9.07 13.18
N LEU A 75 15.24 9.71 14.28
CA LEU A 75 16.32 10.67 14.42
C LEU A 75 16.99 10.39 15.77
N THR A 76 18.28 10.72 15.88
CA THR A 76 18.90 10.78 17.21
C THR A 76 18.18 11.80 18.09
N VAL A 77 18.28 11.67 19.43
CA VAL A 77 17.64 12.61 20.37
C VAL A 77 18.03 14.05 20.04
N ALA A 78 19.32 14.31 19.84
CA ALA A 78 19.83 15.63 19.49
C ALA A 78 19.27 16.17 18.16
N GLN A 79 19.15 15.32 17.13
CA GLN A 79 18.59 15.72 15.83
C GLN A 79 17.10 16.04 15.94
N GLN A 80 16.32 15.20 16.62
CA GLN A 80 14.88 15.46 16.81
C GLN A 80 14.64 16.72 17.64
N THR A 81 15.43 16.92 18.70
CA THR A 81 15.42 18.13 19.52
C THR A 81 15.75 19.36 18.67
N ARG A 82 16.71 19.27 17.75
CA ARG A 82 17.03 20.35 16.81
C ARG A 82 15.87 20.64 15.85
N GLU A 83 15.15 19.63 15.37
CA GLU A 83 13.95 19.85 14.53
C GLU A 83 12.85 20.58 15.31
N VAL A 84 12.61 20.23 16.58
CA VAL A 84 11.69 20.97 17.46
C VAL A 84 12.14 22.42 17.63
N ASP A 85 13.41 22.63 17.97
CA ASP A 85 13.97 23.98 18.17
C ASP A 85 13.86 24.85 16.91
N LYS A 86 14.11 24.29 15.72
CA LYS A 86 13.88 24.98 14.43
C LYS A 86 12.44 25.47 14.29
N VAL A 87 11.45 24.65 14.67
CA VAL A 87 10.03 25.06 14.61
C VAL A 87 9.75 26.15 15.63
N LYS A 88 10.18 25.97 16.89
CA LYS A 88 9.95 26.96 17.97
C LYS A 88 10.62 28.31 17.69
N ARG A 89 11.76 28.33 16.97
CA ARG A 89 12.47 29.56 16.59
C ARG A 89 11.99 30.19 15.28
N SER A 90 11.14 29.50 14.53
CA SER A 90 10.71 29.97 13.20
C SER A 90 9.93 31.28 13.26
N GLU A 91 9.15 31.49 14.32
CA GLU A 91 8.40 32.71 14.60
C GLU A 91 8.45 33.03 16.08
N ASN A 92 8.75 34.28 16.40
CA ASN A 92 8.68 34.79 17.76
C ASN A 92 7.92 36.12 17.67
N GLY A 93 6.64 36.17 18.07
CA GLY A 93 5.86 37.41 17.95
C GLY A 93 6.56 38.59 18.64
N ILE A 94 6.82 38.45 19.94
CA ILE A 94 7.65 39.37 20.72
C ILE A 94 8.80 38.54 21.32
N ILE A 95 10.04 38.90 21.01
CA ILE A 95 11.21 38.26 21.63
C ILE A 95 11.40 38.91 22.99
N THR A 96 10.89 38.29 24.04
CA THR A 96 10.93 38.83 25.42
C THR A 96 12.32 38.77 26.05
N ASP A 97 13.20 37.91 25.55
CA ASP A 97 14.58 37.80 26.04
C ASP A 97 15.57 37.71 24.87
N PRO A 98 15.81 38.83 24.17
CA PRO A 98 16.75 38.84 23.05
C PRO A 98 18.18 38.62 23.55
N ILE A 99 18.97 37.92 22.75
CA ILE A 99 20.41 37.78 22.99
C ILE A 99 21.05 39.16 22.91
N THR A 100 21.86 39.50 23.91
CA THR A 100 22.54 40.79 24.03
C THR A 100 24.04 40.61 24.16
N LEU A 101 24.82 41.60 23.71
CA LEU A 101 26.27 41.64 23.91
C LEU A 101 26.70 42.92 24.63
N PRO A 102 27.82 42.88 25.39
CA PRO A 102 28.36 44.08 26.02
C PRO A 102 29.04 45.00 24.99
N PRO A 103 29.14 46.32 25.26
CA PRO A 103 29.78 47.26 24.33
C PRO A 103 31.27 46.98 24.09
N ASP A 104 31.93 46.36 25.06
CA ASP A 104 33.36 46.05 25.08
C ASP A 104 33.69 44.75 24.34
N ASP A 105 32.68 44.07 23.79
CA ASP A 105 32.87 42.86 23.01
C ASP A 105 33.49 43.17 21.63
N THR A 106 33.88 42.14 20.89
CA THR A 106 34.52 42.27 19.59
C THR A 106 33.57 42.01 18.43
N VAL A 107 33.79 42.66 17.29
CA VAL A 107 33.09 42.39 16.03
C VAL A 107 33.15 40.90 15.66
N GLY A 108 34.31 40.24 15.85
CA GLY A 108 34.49 38.82 15.57
C GLY A 108 33.67 37.90 16.47
N HIS A 109 33.47 38.27 17.75
CA HIS A 109 32.56 37.53 18.63
C HIS A 109 31.10 37.78 18.25
N ALA A 110 30.71 39.04 17.99
CA ALA A 110 29.35 39.34 17.55
C ALA A 110 28.97 38.63 16.24
N ARG A 111 29.88 38.54 15.26
CA ARG A 111 29.68 37.74 14.03
C ARG A 111 29.36 36.28 14.37
N ARG A 112 30.16 35.66 15.23
CA ARG A 112 29.95 34.27 15.69
C ARG A 112 28.61 34.10 16.38
N VAL A 113 28.27 34.98 17.33
CA VAL A 113 26.99 34.95 18.05
C VAL A 113 25.82 35.12 17.08
N MET A 114 25.90 36.06 16.14
CA MET A 114 24.85 36.27 15.15
C MET A 114 24.68 35.08 14.20
N GLU A 115 25.78 34.41 13.84
CA GLU A 115 25.78 33.22 13.00
C GLU A 115 25.25 32.00 13.76
N GLU A 116 25.76 31.73 14.96
CA GLU A 116 25.38 30.63 15.83
C GLU A 116 23.90 30.71 16.23
N HIS A 117 23.44 31.89 16.61
CA HIS A 117 22.05 32.11 17.01
C HIS A 117 21.13 32.52 15.85
N HIS A 118 21.66 32.62 14.63
CA HIS A 118 20.91 32.93 13.40
C HIS A 118 20.12 34.26 13.47
N VAL A 119 20.58 35.22 14.26
CA VAL A 119 19.92 36.52 14.45
C VAL A 119 20.50 37.57 13.49
N SER A 120 19.65 38.45 12.97
CA SER A 120 20.06 39.51 12.03
C SER A 120 20.44 40.83 12.72
N GLY A 121 20.30 40.89 14.04
CA GLY A 121 20.81 41.97 14.88
C GLY A 121 20.71 41.63 16.36
N VAL A 122 21.58 42.27 17.14
CA VAL A 122 21.84 41.99 18.55
C VAL A 122 21.80 43.33 19.30
N PRO A 123 20.90 43.49 20.28
CA PRO A 123 20.92 44.65 21.17
C PRO A 123 22.20 44.65 22.03
N ILE A 124 22.77 45.83 22.22
CA ILE A 124 23.98 46.02 23.03
C ILE A 124 23.55 46.57 24.38
N THR A 125 23.90 45.89 25.47
CA THR A 125 23.47 46.24 26.83
C THR A 125 24.62 46.24 27.83
N THR A 126 24.50 47.03 28.89
CA THR A 126 25.48 47.06 30.01
C THR A 126 24.86 46.62 31.33
N GLY A 127 25.63 45.88 32.12
CA GLY A 127 25.24 45.43 33.47
C GLY A 127 24.16 44.34 33.47
N ASP A 128 23.92 43.77 34.64
CA ASP A 128 22.96 42.66 34.83
C ASP A 128 21.50 43.09 34.57
N GLU A 129 21.21 44.38 34.71
CA GLU A 129 19.89 44.95 34.46
C GLU A 129 19.57 45.19 32.97
N LYS A 130 20.45 44.78 32.05
CA LYS A 130 20.29 44.92 30.59
C LYS A 130 20.01 46.36 30.13
N GLN A 131 20.77 47.33 30.64
CA GLN A 131 20.65 48.73 30.23
C GLN A 131 20.98 48.89 28.74
N LEU A 132 20.04 49.35 27.92
CA LEU A 132 20.20 49.42 26.47
C LEU A 132 21.18 50.54 26.06
N ARG A 133 22.20 50.19 25.28
CA ARG A 133 23.23 51.12 24.75
C ARG A 133 23.22 51.26 23.24
N GLY A 134 22.73 50.25 22.54
CA GLY A 134 22.71 50.27 21.08
C GLY A 134 22.09 49.03 20.47
N ILE A 135 22.16 48.94 19.15
CA ILE A 135 21.88 47.73 18.40
C ILE A 135 22.93 47.55 17.31
N LEU A 136 23.37 46.31 17.13
CA LEU A 136 24.25 45.90 16.05
C LEU A 136 23.47 45.06 15.05
N THR A 137 23.58 45.34 13.76
CA THR A 137 22.88 44.62 12.69
C THR A 137 23.85 44.10 11.63
N ARG A 138 23.40 43.17 10.77
CA ARG A 138 24.23 42.69 9.65
C ARG A 138 24.69 43.82 8.71
N ARG A 139 23.93 44.91 8.59
CA ARG A 139 24.33 46.04 7.74
C ARG A 139 25.55 46.75 8.30
N ASP A 140 25.59 46.91 9.62
CA ASP A 140 26.72 47.53 10.33
C ASP A 140 27.99 46.68 10.19
N LEU A 141 27.84 45.36 10.13
CA LEU A 141 28.94 44.42 9.96
C LEU A 141 29.41 44.20 8.51
N LYS A 142 28.61 44.58 7.50
CA LYS A 142 28.84 44.15 6.10
C LYS A 142 30.15 44.67 5.50
N PHE A 143 30.62 45.83 5.95
CA PHE A 143 31.79 46.52 5.41
C PHE A 143 32.95 46.62 6.41
N LEU A 144 32.90 45.86 7.50
CA LEU A 144 33.94 45.84 8.54
C LEU A 144 34.83 44.61 8.38
N ASP A 145 36.09 44.85 8.03
CA ASP A 145 37.10 43.78 7.84
C ASP A 145 37.86 43.45 9.14
N ASP A 146 37.94 44.38 10.09
CA ASP A 146 38.63 44.17 11.38
C ASP A 146 37.70 43.49 12.40
N ASN A 147 38.05 42.25 12.75
CA ASN A 147 37.31 41.46 13.74
C ASN A 147 37.62 41.84 15.20
N ASN A 148 38.68 42.61 15.47
CA ASN A 148 39.08 42.97 16.83
C ASN A 148 38.43 44.27 17.32
N GLN A 149 37.80 45.04 16.42
CA GLN A 149 37.15 46.29 16.76
C GLN A 149 36.04 46.09 17.81
N LYS A 150 35.90 47.06 18.72
CA LYS A 150 34.93 47.01 19.81
C LYS A 150 33.52 47.34 19.34
N LEU A 151 32.50 46.67 19.88
CA LEU A 151 31.11 46.85 19.43
C LEU A 151 30.60 48.28 19.62
N GLN A 152 31.02 48.96 20.69
CA GLN A 152 30.64 50.34 20.97
C GLN A 152 31.05 51.34 19.87
N GLU A 153 32.07 51.01 19.07
CA GLU A 153 32.60 51.87 18.00
C GLU A 153 31.80 51.72 16.70
N VAL A 154 31.05 50.63 16.54
CA VAL A 154 30.40 50.24 15.29
C VAL A 154 28.88 50.10 15.41
N MET A 155 28.35 49.92 16.63
CA MET A 155 26.91 49.79 16.86
C MET A 155 26.16 51.08 16.55
N THR A 156 24.88 50.95 16.19
CA THR A 156 23.96 52.09 16.22
C THR A 156 23.67 52.42 17.68
N SER A 157 24.09 53.60 18.14
CA SER A 157 23.92 54.06 19.54
C SER A 157 23.07 55.34 19.67
N LYS A 158 22.78 56.01 18.55
CA LYS A 158 21.97 57.24 18.50
C LYS A 158 20.69 56.99 17.71
N ASN A 159 19.62 57.70 18.07
CA ASN A 159 18.30 57.57 17.44
C ASN A 159 17.77 56.13 17.40
N LEU A 160 17.96 55.41 18.52
CA LEU A 160 17.42 54.06 18.67
C LEU A 160 15.90 54.10 18.58
N VAL A 161 15.35 53.31 17.67
CA VAL A 161 13.90 53.15 17.54
C VAL A 161 13.46 52.19 18.65
N THR A 162 12.78 52.75 19.65
CA THR A 162 12.33 52.05 20.86
C THR A 162 10.84 52.24 21.07
N ALA A 163 10.22 51.36 21.85
CA ALA A 163 8.83 51.50 22.30
C ALA A 163 8.63 50.89 23.70
N PRO A 164 7.58 51.26 24.44
CA PRO A 164 7.24 50.64 25.72
C PRO A 164 7.00 49.13 25.60
N GLU A 165 7.18 48.35 26.67
CA GLU A 165 6.89 46.90 26.67
C GLU A 165 5.41 46.56 26.38
N THR A 166 4.49 47.49 26.64
CA THR A 166 3.04 47.33 26.39
C THR A 166 2.64 47.58 24.93
N THR A 167 3.61 47.85 24.05
CA THR A 167 3.37 48.18 22.63
C THR A 167 2.69 47.03 21.91
N THR A 168 1.55 47.31 21.28
CA THR A 168 0.83 46.33 20.47
C THR A 168 1.54 46.07 19.13
N LEU A 169 1.24 44.95 18.47
CA LEU A 169 1.83 44.63 17.17
C LEU A 169 1.46 45.65 16.07
N GLU A 170 0.23 46.18 16.09
CA GLU A 170 -0.20 47.23 15.15
C GLU A 170 0.55 48.55 15.36
N GLU A 171 0.79 48.92 16.62
CA GLU A 171 1.62 50.09 16.94
C GLU A 171 3.08 49.85 16.54
N ALA A 172 3.61 48.66 16.80
CA ALA A 172 4.95 48.26 16.39
C ALA A 172 5.14 48.35 14.87
N GLU A 173 4.15 47.90 14.08
CA GLU A 173 4.16 48.01 12.61
C GLU A 173 4.26 49.46 12.15
N LYS A 174 3.42 50.34 12.72
CA LYS A 174 3.42 51.78 12.41
C LYS A 174 4.77 52.42 12.78
N ILE A 175 5.34 52.06 13.93
CA ILE A 175 6.63 52.59 14.39
C ILE A 175 7.76 52.12 13.45
N LEU A 176 7.84 50.83 13.16
CA LEU A 176 8.85 50.24 12.28
C LEU A 176 8.78 50.85 10.87
N THR A 177 7.57 50.97 10.31
CA THR A 177 7.34 51.52 8.96
C THR A 177 7.68 53.01 8.88
N ARG A 178 7.23 53.80 9.86
CA ARG A 178 7.50 55.25 9.92
C ARG A 178 9.00 55.54 10.03
N ASN A 179 9.71 54.73 10.83
CA ASN A 179 11.15 54.90 11.06
C ASN A 179 12.04 54.14 10.06
N LYS A 180 11.44 53.36 9.14
CA LYS A 180 12.14 52.56 8.11
C LYS A 180 13.21 51.62 8.69
N VAL A 181 12.92 51.01 9.83
CA VAL A 181 13.80 50.04 10.50
C VAL A 181 13.15 48.66 10.54
N GLU A 182 13.96 47.61 10.63
CA GLU A 182 13.48 46.22 10.67
C GLU A 182 13.24 45.69 12.10
N LYS A 183 13.70 46.42 13.11
CA LYS A 183 13.79 45.98 14.50
C LYS A 183 13.34 47.09 15.45
N LEU A 184 12.46 46.75 16.38
CA LEU A 184 11.92 47.64 17.40
C LEU A 184 12.31 47.10 18.78
N LEU A 185 13.07 47.90 19.53
CA LEU A 185 13.54 47.54 20.87
C LEU A 185 12.47 47.93 21.89
N LEU A 186 12.01 46.97 22.69
CA LEU A 186 11.05 47.24 23.76
C LEU A 186 11.81 47.55 25.05
N VAL A 187 11.49 48.68 25.69
CA VAL A 187 12.18 49.15 26.90
C VAL A 187 11.18 49.52 27.99
N ASP A 188 11.64 49.47 29.25
CA ASP A 188 10.92 50.06 30.39
C ASP A 188 11.25 51.56 30.57
N ASP A 189 10.63 52.18 31.57
CA ASP A 189 10.83 53.60 31.92
C ASP A 189 12.28 53.92 32.34
N GLN A 190 13.09 52.92 32.72
CA GLN A 190 14.51 53.07 33.04
C GLN A 190 15.43 52.80 31.83
N PHE A 191 14.85 52.61 30.64
CA PHE A 191 15.58 52.31 29.41
C PHE A 191 16.34 50.98 29.45
N ARG A 192 15.83 50.03 30.24
CA ARG A 192 16.30 48.64 30.25
C ARG A 192 15.58 47.85 29.17
N LEU A 193 16.29 46.96 28.50
CA LEU A 193 15.72 46.16 27.41
C LEU A 193 14.77 45.09 27.97
N LYS A 194 13.50 45.12 27.51
CA LYS A 194 12.44 44.15 27.85
C LYS A 194 12.07 43.23 26.70
N GLY A 195 12.45 43.57 25.48
CA GLY A 195 12.20 42.70 24.34
C GLY A 195 12.58 43.31 23.00
N LEU A 196 12.27 42.57 21.94
CA LEU A 196 12.55 42.94 20.55
C LEU A 196 11.41 42.45 19.66
N ILE A 197 10.90 43.32 18.79
CA ILE A 197 9.97 42.96 17.72
C ILE A 197 10.68 43.14 16.38
N THR A 198 10.48 42.22 15.45
CA THR A 198 11.01 42.35 14.09
C THR A 198 9.88 42.54 13.08
N ILE A 199 10.14 43.30 12.01
CA ILE A 199 9.15 43.49 10.93
C ILE A 199 8.77 42.16 10.27
N LYS A 200 9.72 41.22 10.21
CA LYS A 200 9.49 39.86 9.69
C LYS A 200 8.45 39.09 10.51
N ASP A 201 8.43 39.27 11.83
CA ASP A 201 7.44 38.59 12.68
C ASP A 201 6.04 39.21 12.52
N ILE A 202 5.96 40.53 12.29
CA ILE A 202 4.70 41.21 11.95
C ILE A 202 4.16 40.73 10.60
N ASP A 203 5.00 40.73 9.56
CA ASP A 203 4.62 40.27 8.21
C ASP A 203 4.07 38.84 8.25
N LYS A 204 4.67 37.97 9.08
CA LYS A 204 4.21 36.59 9.27
C LYS A 204 2.87 36.50 9.97
N ILE A 205 2.62 37.32 10.99
CA ILE A 205 1.33 37.36 11.68
C ILE A 205 0.21 37.80 10.74
N LEU A 206 0.48 38.81 9.89
CA LEU A 206 -0.46 39.25 8.87
C LEU A 206 -0.69 38.19 7.78
N LYS A 207 0.38 37.51 7.37
CA LYS A 207 0.31 36.45 6.35
C LYS A 207 -0.39 35.18 6.84
N PHE A 208 -0.21 34.83 8.11
CA PHE A 208 -0.70 33.59 8.72
C PHE A 208 -1.57 33.88 9.95
N PRO A 209 -2.74 34.50 9.77
CA PRO A 209 -3.60 34.89 10.90
C PRO A 209 -4.15 33.70 11.69
N ASN A 210 -4.21 32.52 11.07
CA ASN A 210 -4.66 31.29 11.70
C ASN A 210 -3.52 30.47 12.32
N ALA A 211 -2.29 31.00 12.39
CA ALA A 211 -1.14 30.26 12.89
C ALA A 211 -1.36 29.71 14.31
N CYS A 212 -1.03 28.44 14.49
CA CYS A 212 -1.13 27.72 15.75
C CYS A 212 0.08 28.06 16.63
N LYS A 213 -0.12 28.97 17.59
CA LYS A 213 0.95 29.50 18.45
C LYS A 213 0.76 29.15 19.93
N ASP A 214 1.87 29.01 20.64
CA ASP A 214 1.90 28.87 22.09
C ASP A 214 1.70 30.23 22.79
N ALA A 215 1.64 30.22 24.13
CA ALA A 215 1.44 31.44 24.91
C ALA A 215 2.57 32.48 24.76
N ARG A 216 3.74 32.09 24.24
CA ARG A 216 4.88 32.97 23.95
C ARG A 216 4.88 33.46 22.49
N GLY A 217 3.85 33.13 21.71
CA GLY A 217 3.73 33.51 20.31
C GLY A 217 4.60 32.69 19.36
N ARG A 218 5.14 31.56 19.79
CA ARG A 218 5.93 30.63 18.95
C ARG A 218 5.04 29.58 18.34
N LEU A 219 5.35 29.09 17.14
CA LEU A 219 4.57 28.00 16.53
C LEU A 219 4.53 26.76 17.42
N LYS A 220 3.37 26.10 17.49
CA LYS A 220 3.23 24.83 18.21
C LYS A 220 3.81 23.67 17.42
N VAL A 221 4.40 22.71 18.10
CA VAL A 221 4.96 21.49 17.51
C VAL A 221 4.82 20.31 18.47
N GLY A 222 4.54 19.14 17.92
CA GLY A 222 4.59 17.88 18.66
C GLY A 222 5.81 17.04 18.26
N ALA A 223 6.12 16.03 19.06
CA ALA A 223 7.17 15.06 18.72
C ALA A 223 6.79 13.65 19.17
N ALA A 224 7.10 12.66 18.33
CA ALA A 224 6.91 11.27 18.67
C ALA A 224 8.06 10.74 19.54
N ILE A 225 7.75 9.83 20.46
CA ILE A 225 8.72 9.12 21.29
C ILE A 225 8.40 7.62 21.30
N GLY A 226 9.42 6.82 21.60
CA GLY A 226 9.27 5.39 21.85
C GLY A 226 8.69 5.08 23.22
N VAL A 227 8.47 3.79 23.47
CA VAL A 227 8.08 3.28 24.78
C VAL A 227 9.28 3.38 25.72
N ASN A 228 9.07 3.85 26.96
CA ASN A 228 10.11 4.09 27.97
C ASN A 228 11.22 5.09 27.57
N ASP A 229 11.03 5.90 26.53
CA ASP A 229 12.04 6.85 26.02
C ASP A 229 12.02 8.20 26.79
N PHE A 230 12.29 8.14 28.10
CA PHE A 230 12.17 9.29 28.99
C PHE A 230 13.27 10.36 28.78
N ASP A 231 14.47 9.96 28.38
CA ASP A 231 15.57 10.90 28.13
C ASP A 231 15.29 11.76 26.89
N ARG A 232 14.79 11.14 25.82
CA ARG A 232 14.29 11.88 24.65
C ARG A 232 13.16 12.81 25.03
N ALA A 233 12.20 12.35 25.83
CA ALA A 233 11.11 13.19 26.31
C ALA A 233 11.63 14.43 27.06
N ALA A 234 12.58 14.26 27.99
CA ALA A 234 13.17 15.37 28.73
C ALA A 234 13.86 16.39 27.81
N SER A 235 14.66 15.92 26.84
CA SER A 235 15.34 16.80 25.88
C SER A 235 14.37 17.58 24.98
N LEU A 236 13.29 16.94 24.52
CA LEU A 236 12.27 17.60 23.69
C LEU A 236 11.47 18.64 24.49
N ILE A 237 11.17 18.36 25.76
CA ILE A 237 10.50 19.29 26.68
C ILE A 237 11.38 20.52 26.94
N GLU A 238 12.68 20.33 27.15
CA GLU A 238 13.64 21.43 27.31
C GLU A 238 13.68 22.33 26.06
N ALA A 239 13.59 21.73 24.87
CA ALA A 239 13.49 22.45 23.60
C ALA A 239 12.14 23.16 23.38
N GLY A 240 11.15 22.90 24.25
CA GLY A 240 9.85 23.55 24.24
C GLY A 240 8.83 22.90 23.31
N VAL A 241 8.88 21.57 23.12
CA VAL A 241 7.80 20.81 22.47
C VAL A 241 6.47 21.02 23.21
N ASP A 242 5.37 21.13 22.47
CA ASP A 242 4.05 21.43 23.04
C ASP A 242 3.25 20.16 23.39
N VAL A 243 3.54 19.04 22.73
CA VAL A 243 2.88 17.75 22.97
C VAL A 243 3.80 16.58 22.60
N LEU A 244 3.77 15.51 23.40
CA LEU A 244 4.48 14.26 23.10
C LEU A 244 3.51 13.20 22.58
N VAL A 245 3.94 12.42 21.59
CA VAL A 245 3.16 11.28 21.06
C VAL A 245 3.88 9.98 21.39
N VAL A 246 3.32 9.18 22.29
CA VAL A 246 3.79 7.81 22.52
C VAL A 246 3.24 6.95 21.38
N ASP A 247 4.10 6.65 20.41
CA ASP A 247 3.71 6.06 19.12
C ASP A 247 4.10 4.58 19.07
N SER A 248 3.09 3.71 19.18
CA SER A 248 3.19 2.25 19.12
C SER A 248 2.18 1.66 18.13
N ALA A 249 2.48 0.50 17.56
CA ALA A 249 1.51 -0.25 16.75
C ALA A 249 0.35 -0.80 17.61
N HIS A 250 0.60 -1.09 18.89
CA HIS A 250 -0.41 -1.56 19.84
C HIS A 250 -0.35 -0.79 21.15
N GLY A 251 -1.17 0.26 21.25
CA GLY A 251 -1.23 1.16 22.40
C GLY A 251 -1.89 0.55 23.64
N HIS A 252 -2.71 -0.50 23.50
CA HIS A 252 -3.34 -1.19 24.65
C HIS A 252 -2.39 -2.24 25.27
N SER A 253 -1.13 -1.85 25.46
CA SER A 253 -0.07 -2.69 25.99
C SER A 253 0.44 -2.11 27.31
N ARG A 254 0.90 -3.00 28.20
CA ARG A 254 1.33 -2.62 29.55
C ARG A 254 2.46 -1.59 29.52
N ASN A 255 3.46 -1.79 28.67
CA ASN A 255 4.61 -0.93 28.50
C ASN A 255 4.22 0.48 28.02
N VAL A 256 3.25 0.62 27.11
CA VAL A 256 2.71 1.93 26.70
C VAL A 256 2.00 2.61 27.86
N ILE A 257 1.12 1.89 28.57
CA ILE A 257 0.39 2.40 29.73
C ILE A 257 1.35 2.89 30.84
N GLU A 258 2.37 2.10 31.15
CA GLU A 258 3.41 2.45 32.13
C GLU A 258 4.25 3.65 31.67
N THR A 259 4.54 3.74 30.37
CA THR A 259 5.24 4.91 29.80
C THR A 259 4.42 6.19 29.97
N VAL A 260 3.13 6.16 29.65
CA VAL A 260 2.22 7.31 29.83
C VAL A 260 2.19 7.74 31.30
N ARG A 261 1.95 6.81 32.24
CA ARG A 261 1.97 7.10 33.68
C ARG A 261 3.32 7.69 34.12
N GLY A 262 4.41 7.13 33.62
CA GLY A 262 5.77 7.57 33.90
C GLY A 262 6.05 8.99 33.40
N LEU A 263 5.56 9.35 32.22
CA LEU A 263 5.69 10.71 31.67
C LEU A 263 4.88 11.71 32.50
N LYS A 264 3.61 11.40 32.76
CA LYS A 264 2.73 12.28 33.54
C LYS A 264 3.21 12.48 34.99
N LYS A 265 3.92 11.51 35.57
CA LYS A 265 4.54 11.64 36.89
C LYS A 265 5.79 12.54 36.89
N ARG A 266 6.57 12.53 35.80
CA ARG A 266 7.86 13.24 35.72
C ARG A 266 7.74 14.65 35.17
N HIS A 267 6.79 14.88 34.27
CA HIS A 267 6.70 16.11 33.50
C HIS A 267 5.25 16.60 33.38
N ALA A 268 5.07 17.92 33.50
CA ALA A 268 3.82 18.59 33.18
C ALA A 268 3.74 18.88 31.67
N ILE A 269 3.52 17.82 30.89
CA ILE A 269 3.38 17.88 29.43
C ILE A 269 2.13 17.11 28.99
N ASP A 270 1.50 17.56 27.90
CA ASP A 270 0.39 16.83 27.29
C ASP A 270 0.92 15.64 26.48
N VAL A 271 0.28 14.48 26.65
CA VAL A 271 0.68 13.21 26.04
C VAL A 271 -0.47 12.64 25.20
N ILE A 272 -0.22 12.46 23.91
CA ILE A 272 -1.05 11.65 23.00
C ILE A 272 -0.53 10.21 23.05
N ALA A 273 -1.42 9.23 23.20
CA ALA A 273 -1.04 7.81 23.20
C ALA A 273 -1.84 7.00 22.17
N GLY A 274 -1.18 6.07 21.48
CA GLY A 274 -1.82 5.15 20.55
C GLY A 274 -0.84 4.19 19.86
N ASN A 275 -1.28 3.36 18.92
CA ASN A 275 -2.64 3.29 18.37
C ASN A 275 -3.52 2.27 19.09
N VAL A 276 -4.79 2.61 19.28
CA VAL A 276 -5.85 1.67 19.72
C VAL A 276 -6.95 1.60 18.66
N ALA A 277 -7.83 0.61 18.75
CA ALA A 277 -8.97 0.47 17.84
C ALA A 277 -10.26 0.04 18.55
N THR A 278 -10.23 -0.07 19.88
CA THR A 278 -11.36 -0.52 20.71
C THR A 278 -11.60 0.43 21.87
N ALA A 279 -12.84 0.41 22.40
CA ALA A 279 -13.24 1.21 23.54
C ALA A 279 -12.40 0.94 24.79
N GLU A 280 -12.06 -0.32 25.06
CA GLU A 280 -11.29 -0.75 26.23
C GLU A 280 -9.87 -0.21 26.17
N GLY A 281 -9.22 -0.31 25.00
CA GLY A 281 -7.87 0.23 24.83
C GLY A 281 -7.82 1.74 24.97
N ALA A 282 -8.85 2.44 24.47
CA ALA A 282 -8.98 3.87 24.64
C ALA A 282 -9.12 4.27 26.11
N LYS A 283 -10.02 3.60 26.84
CA LYS A 283 -10.24 3.83 28.26
C LYS A 283 -8.97 3.56 29.07
N ALA A 284 -8.27 2.46 28.80
CA ALA A 284 -7.04 2.12 29.49
C ALA A 284 -5.95 3.20 29.34
N LEU A 285 -5.82 3.80 28.15
CA LEU A 285 -4.89 4.91 27.92
C LEU A 285 -5.35 6.21 28.61
N ALA A 286 -6.65 6.51 28.58
CA ALA A 286 -7.21 7.66 29.31
C ALA A 286 -6.97 7.53 30.82
N ASP A 287 -7.24 6.35 31.40
CA ASP A 287 -7.02 6.03 32.81
C ASP A 287 -5.53 6.04 33.19
N ALA A 288 -4.64 5.78 32.22
CA ALA A 288 -3.20 5.93 32.40
C ALA A 288 -2.74 7.40 32.50
N GLY A 289 -3.60 8.34 32.12
CA GLY A 289 -3.34 9.78 32.13
C GLY A 289 -3.03 10.37 30.75
N ALA A 290 -3.34 9.67 29.65
CA ALA A 290 -3.21 10.26 28.31
C ALA A 290 -4.15 11.46 28.17
N ASP A 291 -3.64 12.54 27.58
CA ASP A 291 -4.39 13.78 27.34
C ASP A 291 -5.11 13.75 25.98
N ALA A 292 -4.79 12.78 25.12
CA ALA A 292 -5.52 12.40 23.91
C ALA A 292 -5.17 10.97 23.49
N VAL A 293 -6.06 10.35 22.71
CA VAL A 293 -5.88 8.97 22.21
C VAL A 293 -5.90 8.93 20.69
N LYS A 294 -4.99 8.16 20.10
CA LYS A 294 -4.85 7.99 18.64
C LYS A 294 -5.40 6.63 18.17
N THR A 295 -6.20 6.59 17.11
CA THR A 295 -6.88 5.37 16.59
C THR A 295 -6.51 4.98 15.16
N GLY A 296 -6.30 3.68 14.88
CA GLY A 296 -6.19 3.09 13.53
C GLY A 296 -5.17 1.95 13.34
N ILE A 297 -5.52 0.93 12.53
CA ILE A 297 -4.72 -0.28 12.13
C ILE A 297 -5.19 -0.71 10.69
N GLY A 298 -4.39 -0.95 9.62
CA GLY A 298 -4.77 -0.77 8.15
C GLY A 298 -5.12 -1.97 7.18
N PRO A 299 -5.65 -1.80 5.90
CA PRO A 299 -6.35 -2.86 5.05
C PRO A 299 -5.90 -3.16 3.55
N GLY A 300 -6.27 -4.36 2.97
CA GLY A 300 -6.31 -4.81 1.50
C GLY A 300 -5.97 -6.33 1.18
N CYS A 301 -6.79 -7.18 0.46
CA CYS A 301 -6.65 -8.69 0.44
C CYS A 301 -7.34 -9.54 -0.74
N PHE A 302 -7.05 -10.86 -0.92
CA PHE A 302 -7.65 -11.83 -1.91
C PHE A 302 -8.43 -13.00 -1.32
N ALA A 303 -9.46 -13.59 -1.94
CA ALA A 303 -10.18 -14.76 -1.38
C ALA A 303 -9.36 -16.08 -1.38
N ALA A 304 -9.68 -16.97 -0.44
CA ALA A 304 -9.27 -18.37 -0.48
C ALA A 304 -9.60 -19.02 -1.84
N GLY A 305 -8.73 -19.88 -2.33
CA GLY A 305 -8.85 -20.55 -3.64
C GLY A 305 -8.29 -19.76 -4.82
N THR A 306 -7.91 -18.49 -4.63
CA THR A 306 -7.22 -17.68 -5.66
C THR A 306 -5.91 -18.35 -6.05
N ARG A 307 -5.65 -18.54 -7.35
CA ARG A 307 -4.51 -19.34 -7.83
C ARG A 307 -3.29 -18.46 -8.08
N VAL A 308 -2.24 -18.61 -7.27
CA VAL A 308 -0.96 -17.94 -7.44
C VAL A 308 -0.09 -18.73 -8.42
N LEU A 309 0.46 -18.05 -9.43
CA LEU A 309 1.39 -18.66 -10.38
C LEU A 309 2.79 -18.79 -9.77
N MET A 310 3.24 -20.03 -9.63
CA MET A 310 4.49 -20.40 -8.98
C MET A 310 5.65 -20.42 -9.99
N ALA A 311 6.89 -20.30 -9.50
CA ALA A 311 8.08 -20.31 -10.34
C ALA A 311 8.35 -21.66 -11.03
N ASP A 312 7.87 -22.77 -10.48
CA ASP A 312 7.97 -24.12 -11.06
C ASP A 312 6.89 -24.44 -12.12
N ALA A 313 6.25 -23.38 -12.63
CA ALA A 313 5.13 -23.43 -13.55
C ALA A 313 3.88 -24.13 -12.98
N THR A 314 3.72 -24.26 -11.67
CA THR A 314 2.48 -24.74 -11.04
C THR A 314 1.57 -23.59 -10.60
N TYR A 315 0.34 -23.93 -10.20
CA TYR A 315 -0.53 -23.02 -9.48
C TYR A 315 -0.71 -23.55 -8.06
N ARG A 316 -0.69 -22.64 -7.10
CA ARG A 316 -1.00 -22.93 -5.69
C ARG A 316 -2.12 -22.02 -5.24
N ASN A 317 -3.04 -22.53 -4.43
CA ASN A 317 -4.03 -21.65 -3.82
C ASN A 317 -3.31 -20.66 -2.89
N ILE A 318 -3.78 -19.42 -2.83
CA ILE A 318 -3.13 -18.37 -2.05
C ILE A 318 -3.03 -18.71 -0.56
N GLU A 319 -4.02 -19.43 -0.01
CA GLU A 319 -4.01 -19.94 1.36
C GLU A 319 -2.98 -21.03 1.62
N ASP A 320 -2.41 -21.63 0.57
CA ASP A 320 -1.39 -22.68 0.63
C ASP A 320 0.01 -22.15 0.31
N VAL A 321 0.13 -20.90 -0.14
CA VAL A 321 1.44 -20.24 -0.29
C VAL A 321 2.05 -19.99 1.09
N ARG A 322 3.37 -20.17 1.19
CA ARG A 322 4.17 -20.08 2.42
C ARG A 322 5.40 -19.21 2.16
N ALA A 323 5.97 -18.67 3.23
CA ALA A 323 7.26 -18.01 3.17
C ALA A 323 8.34 -18.98 2.62
N GLY A 324 9.21 -18.46 1.75
CA GLY A 324 10.23 -19.23 1.04
C GLY A 324 9.77 -19.82 -0.30
N ASP A 325 8.46 -19.85 -0.58
CA ASP A 325 7.98 -20.24 -1.90
C ASP A 325 8.45 -19.25 -2.98
N ARG A 326 8.56 -19.74 -4.21
CA ARG A 326 8.96 -18.94 -5.37
C ARG A 326 7.74 -18.66 -6.26
N VAL A 327 7.42 -17.39 -6.51
CA VAL A 327 6.27 -16.96 -7.33
C VAL A 327 6.74 -16.03 -8.45
N ILE A 328 5.88 -15.75 -9.42
CA ILE A 328 6.20 -14.89 -10.57
C ILE A 328 5.76 -13.44 -10.31
N ASN A 329 6.64 -12.47 -10.56
CA ASN A 329 6.34 -11.03 -10.44
C ASN A 329 5.78 -10.41 -11.74
N MET A 330 5.47 -9.10 -11.74
CA MET A 330 4.95 -8.40 -12.94
C MET A 330 5.89 -8.36 -14.15
N ARG A 331 7.19 -8.65 -13.98
CA ARG A 331 8.16 -8.73 -15.06
C ARG A 331 8.34 -10.16 -15.58
N GLY A 332 7.62 -11.12 -15.01
CA GLY A 332 7.76 -12.53 -15.33
C GLY A 332 8.97 -13.19 -14.67
N GLU A 333 9.56 -12.57 -13.65
CA GLU A 333 10.74 -13.07 -12.95
C GLU A 333 10.34 -13.82 -11.67
N PRO A 334 11.01 -14.93 -11.33
CA PRO A 334 10.86 -15.60 -10.05
C PRO A 334 11.33 -14.75 -8.87
N VAL A 335 10.44 -14.56 -7.90
CA VAL A 335 10.66 -13.82 -6.66
C VAL A 335 10.28 -14.69 -5.47
N THR A 336 10.92 -14.46 -4.34
CA THR A 336 10.67 -15.21 -3.11
C THR A 336 9.51 -14.58 -2.36
N VAL A 337 8.58 -15.43 -1.93
CA VAL A 337 7.56 -15.07 -0.96
C VAL A 337 8.27 -14.88 0.38
N VAL A 338 8.31 -13.64 0.84
CA VAL A 338 8.84 -13.29 2.17
C VAL A 338 7.87 -13.79 3.24
N LYS A 339 6.56 -13.68 2.99
CA LYS A 339 5.51 -14.07 3.94
C LYS A 339 4.18 -14.34 3.23
N ALA A 340 3.34 -15.21 3.80
CA ALA A 340 1.97 -15.50 3.34
C ALA A 340 1.04 -15.71 4.54
N TRP A 341 -0.20 -15.21 4.49
CA TRP A 341 -1.10 -15.22 5.65
C TRP A 341 -2.59 -15.02 5.28
N CYS A 342 -3.50 -15.36 6.20
CA CYS A 342 -4.92 -15.01 6.14
C CYS A 342 -5.16 -13.64 6.80
N THR A 343 -5.93 -12.79 6.16
CA THR A 343 -6.22 -11.39 6.50
C THR A 343 -7.60 -11.18 7.14
N GLY A 344 -8.39 -12.25 7.29
CA GLY A 344 -9.74 -12.23 7.88
C GLY A 344 -10.80 -12.69 6.88
N VAL A 345 -12.08 -12.43 7.18
CA VAL A 345 -13.21 -12.66 6.28
C VAL A 345 -13.69 -11.31 5.79
N ARG A 346 -13.82 -11.12 4.46
CA ARG A 346 -14.22 -9.84 3.85
C ARG A 346 -15.17 -10.07 2.68
N GLU A 347 -15.99 -9.06 2.38
CA GLU A 347 -16.74 -9.00 1.13
C GLU A 347 -15.78 -8.90 -0.07
N VAL A 348 -16.09 -9.65 -1.12
CA VAL A 348 -15.25 -9.75 -2.32
C VAL A 348 -16.02 -9.41 -3.59
N MET A 349 -15.30 -8.96 -4.61
CA MET A 349 -15.77 -8.84 -5.98
C MET A 349 -15.25 -10.01 -6.81
N ALA A 350 -16.10 -10.53 -7.69
CA ALA A 350 -15.73 -11.54 -8.67
C ALA A 350 -15.25 -10.88 -9.95
N VAL A 351 -14.14 -11.38 -10.50
CA VAL A 351 -13.63 -11.01 -11.80
C VAL A 351 -13.60 -12.24 -12.67
N ARG A 352 -14.27 -12.16 -13.83
CA ARG A 352 -14.18 -13.17 -14.87
C ARG A 352 -13.36 -12.59 -16.02
N HIS A 353 -12.33 -13.30 -16.46
CA HIS A 353 -11.44 -12.83 -17.52
C HIS A 353 -10.90 -13.98 -18.37
N THR A 354 -10.38 -13.68 -19.57
CA THR A 354 -10.03 -14.72 -20.55
C THR A 354 -8.84 -15.59 -20.18
N ALA A 355 -8.00 -15.23 -19.21
CA ALA A 355 -6.80 -16.00 -18.88
C ALA A 355 -7.02 -17.10 -17.82
N SER A 356 -8.23 -17.22 -17.27
CA SER A 356 -8.62 -18.27 -16.33
C SER A 356 -10.05 -18.69 -16.64
N ALA A 357 -10.36 -19.97 -16.48
CA ALA A 357 -11.75 -20.44 -16.57
C ALA A 357 -12.52 -20.24 -15.25
N ARG A 358 -11.81 -19.87 -14.17
CA ARG A 358 -12.38 -19.59 -12.85
C ARG A 358 -12.64 -18.09 -12.69
N GLU A 359 -13.57 -17.75 -11.80
CA GLU A 359 -13.72 -16.39 -11.30
C GLU A 359 -12.69 -16.13 -10.20
N THR A 360 -12.02 -14.99 -10.28
CA THR A 360 -11.10 -14.52 -9.24
C THR A 360 -11.88 -13.66 -8.26
N TYR A 361 -11.77 -13.94 -6.97
CA TYR A 361 -12.45 -13.18 -5.92
C TYR A 361 -11.43 -12.35 -5.14
N ALA A 362 -11.59 -11.04 -5.11
CA ALA A 362 -10.70 -10.14 -4.37
C ALA A 362 -11.45 -8.98 -3.75
N THR A 363 -10.88 -8.35 -2.72
CA THR A 363 -11.53 -7.21 -2.08
C THR A 363 -11.59 -6.02 -3.06
N PRO A 364 -12.65 -5.17 -3.02
CA PRO A 364 -12.82 -4.05 -3.97
C PRO A 364 -11.61 -3.09 -4.04
N ASP A 365 -10.91 -2.95 -2.93
CA ASP A 365 -9.71 -2.11 -2.74
C ASP A 365 -8.40 -2.76 -3.24
N HIS A 366 -8.43 -4.01 -3.71
CA HIS A 366 -7.25 -4.69 -4.22
C HIS A 366 -6.85 -4.13 -5.61
N ARG A 367 -5.57 -3.83 -5.85
CA ARG A 367 -5.14 -3.24 -7.14
C ARG A 367 -4.58 -4.27 -8.13
N TYR A 368 -5.02 -4.10 -9.37
CA TYR A 368 -4.54 -4.82 -10.54
C TYR A 368 -3.73 -3.89 -11.43
N TYR A 369 -2.75 -4.44 -12.14
CA TYR A 369 -2.07 -3.74 -13.22
C TYR A 369 -2.86 -3.94 -14.51
N VAL A 370 -3.34 -2.84 -15.09
CA VAL A 370 -4.33 -2.86 -16.16
C VAL A 370 -3.91 -2.01 -17.36
N GLY A 371 -4.43 -2.37 -18.53
CA GLY A 371 -4.47 -1.54 -19.72
C GLY A 371 -5.76 -0.73 -19.76
N ASP A 372 -5.65 0.58 -19.59
CA ASP A 372 -6.75 1.53 -19.59
C ASP A 372 -7.33 1.72 -21.00
N LEU A 373 -8.60 1.37 -21.13
CA LEU A 373 -9.40 1.55 -22.33
C LEU A 373 -10.73 2.27 -22.06
N ASN A 374 -10.87 2.92 -20.90
CA ASN A 374 -12.12 3.60 -20.51
C ASN A 374 -12.50 4.73 -21.46
N THR A 375 -11.48 5.40 -22.03
CA THR A 375 -11.64 6.44 -23.06
C THR A 375 -11.89 5.90 -24.48
N THR A 376 -11.87 4.57 -24.69
CA THR A 376 -12.03 3.96 -26.02
C THR A 376 -13.44 3.39 -26.21
N SER A 377 -14.08 3.72 -27.34
CA SER A 377 -15.42 3.20 -27.63
C SER A 377 -15.40 1.68 -27.85
N ARG A 378 -16.48 0.98 -27.46
CA ARG A 378 -16.63 -0.48 -27.68
C ARG A 378 -16.50 -0.85 -29.17
N SER A 379 -17.01 0.00 -30.07
CA SER A 379 -16.85 -0.15 -31.53
C SER A 379 -15.39 -0.09 -31.97
N SER A 380 -14.60 0.83 -31.41
CA SER A 380 -13.17 0.94 -31.70
C SER A 380 -12.38 -0.25 -31.17
N ILE A 381 -12.73 -0.75 -29.98
CA ILE A 381 -12.15 -1.97 -29.40
C ILE A 381 -12.43 -3.17 -30.30
N ALA A 382 -13.67 -3.35 -30.75
CA ALA A 382 -14.06 -4.42 -31.65
C ALA A 382 -13.33 -4.36 -33.00
N ALA A 383 -13.18 -3.17 -33.58
CA ALA A 383 -12.57 -2.98 -34.90
C ALA A 383 -11.03 -3.12 -34.89
N LYS A 384 -10.36 -2.54 -33.88
CA LYS A 384 -8.89 -2.41 -33.85
C LYS A 384 -8.21 -3.45 -32.95
N GLY A 385 -8.93 -4.01 -31.97
CA GLY A 385 -8.41 -4.96 -30.99
C GLY A 385 -7.63 -4.30 -29.86
N TYR A 386 -7.66 -4.93 -28.67
CA TYR A 386 -7.09 -4.42 -27.43
C TYR A 386 -5.60 -4.06 -27.54
N ALA A 387 -4.76 -5.01 -27.99
CA ALA A 387 -3.31 -4.83 -28.04
C ALA A 387 -2.88 -3.66 -28.93
N ALA A 388 -3.50 -3.51 -30.12
CA ALA A 388 -3.20 -2.42 -31.03
C ALA A 388 -3.60 -1.05 -30.45
N LEU A 389 -4.69 -1.00 -29.68
CA LEU A 389 -5.16 0.20 -29.01
C LEU A 389 -4.32 0.58 -27.79
N LEU A 390 -3.73 -0.40 -27.10
CA LEU A 390 -2.78 -0.18 -26.02
C LEU A 390 -1.39 0.23 -26.55
N ALA A 391 -0.99 -0.31 -27.70
CA ALA A 391 0.28 0.03 -28.37
C ALA A 391 0.27 1.43 -29.01
N LYS A 392 -0.90 1.96 -29.35
CA LYS A 392 -1.09 3.31 -29.89
C LYS A 392 -1.72 4.20 -28.82
N PRO A 393 -0.91 4.92 -28.02
CA PRO A 393 -1.46 5.81 -27.02
C PRO A 393 -2.23 6.95 -27.69
N THR A 394 -3.29 7.40 -27.04
CA THR A 394 -4.16 8.48 -27.53
C THR A 394 -3.42 9.82 -27.63
N LYS A 395 -2.34 10.00 -26.85
CA LYS A 395 -1.36 11.10 -26.92
C LYS A 395 0.06 10.53 -27.02
N ARG A 396 0.96 11.16 -27.78
CA ARG A 396 2.33 10.67 -28.03
C ARG A 396 3.13 10.67 -26.71
N GLY A 397 3.48 9.48 -26.19
CA GLY A 397 4.33 9.33 -24.99
C GLY A 397 3.63 8.97 -23.67
N VAL A 398 2.30 8.87 -23.61
CA VAL A 398 1.55 8.46 -22.41
C VAL A 398 1.28 6.95 -22.46
N SER A 399 1.68 6.18 -21.44
CA SER A 399 1.37 4.74 -21.38
C SER A 399 -0.09 4.53 -20.96
N LYS A 400 -0.80 3.64 -21.66
CA LYS A 400 -2.13 3.16 -21.23
C LYS A 400 -2.07 2.09 -20.13
N LEU A 401 -0.91 1.80 -19.55
CA LEU A 401 -0.75 0.74 -18.55
C LEU A 401 -0.54 1.36 -17.15
N GLY A 402 -1.31 0.93 -16.15
CA GLY A 402 -1.28 1.50 -14.80
C GLY A 402 -1.94 0.64 -13.72
N TRP A 403 -1.78 1.02 -12.46
CA TRP A 403 -2.45 0.36 -11.32
C TRP A 403 -3.83 0.97 -11.08
N LYS A 404 -4.85 0.13 -10.92
CA LYS A 404 -6.21 0.55 -10.56
C LYS A 404 -6.82 -0.40 -9.54
N GLU A 405 -7.69 0.12 -8.68
CA GLU A 405 -8.44 -0.67 -7.69
C GLU A 405 -9.54 -1.47 -8.38
N LEU A 406 -9.77 -2.69 -7.93
CA LEU A 406 -10.69 -3.61 -8.60
C LEU A 406 -12.10 -3.04 -8.73
N GLY A 407 -12.58 -2.35 -7.69
CA GLY A 407 -13.90 -1.71 -7.68
C GLY A 407 -14.06 -0.53 -8.65
N SER A 408 -12.97 -0.05 -9.26
CA SER A 408 -12.97 1.05 -10.23
C SER A 408 -12.83 0.61 -11.70
N LEU A 409 -12.66 -0.69 -11.96
CA LEU A 409 -12.48 -1.23 -13.32
C LEU A 409 -13.83 -1.28 -14.08
N ASP A 410 -13.84 -0.82 -15.33
CA ASP A 410 -14.98 -0.96 -16.27
C ASP A 410 -14.56 -1.61 -17.59
N ARG A 411 -13.91 -0.86 -18.49
CA ARG A 411 -13.49 -1.35 -19.82
C ARG A 411 -12.02 -1.71 -19.90
N ASP A 412 -11.32 -1.54 -18.78
CA ASP A 412 -9.92 -1.89 -18.63
C ASP A 412 -9.69 -3.38 -18.93
N VAL A 413 -8.48 -3.70 -19.38
CA VAL A 413 -8.02 -5.09 -19.51
C VAL A 413 -6.97 -5.37 -18.47
N LEU A 414 -6.98 -6.58 -17.91
CA LEU A 414 -5.91 -7.02 -17.01
C LEU A 414 -4.66 -7.33 -17.85
N LEU A 415 -3.52 -7.36 -17.19
CA LEU A 415 -2.23 -7.61 -17.83
C LEU A 415 -1.54 -8.81 -17.19
N LEU A 416 -0.83 -9.56 -18.02
CA LEU A 416 0.04 -10.66 -17.65
C LEU A 416 1.40 -10.45 -18.34
N PRO A 417 2.54 -10.83 -17.74
CA PRO A 417 3.83 -10.72 -18.42
C PRO A 417 3.84 -11.54 -19.72
N ARG A 418 4.40 -10.97 -20.78
CA ARG A 418 4.57 -11.65 -22.07
C ARG A 418 5.59 -12.78 -21.99
N SER A 419 6.64 -12.57 -21.21
CA SER A 419 7.72 -13.54 -20.98
C SER A 419 7.74 -13.89 -19.51
N ILE A 420 7.83 -15.18 -19.18
CA ILE A 420 7.94 -15.66 -17.81
C ILE A 420 9.11 -16.64 -17.74
N ALA A 421 10.03 -16.40 -16.81
CA ALA A 421 11.22 -17.21 -16.60
C ALA A 421 10.94 -18.28 -15.53
N PHE A 422 10.28 -19.37 -15.90
CA PHE A 422 10.03 -20.47 -14.97
C PHE A 422 11.32 -21.21 -14.57
N GLU A 423 11.42 -21.62 -13.31
CA GLU A 423 12.50 -22.43 -12.72
C GLU A 423 12.26 -23.92 -13.00
N LEU A 424 12.18 -24.29 -14.28
CA LEU A 424 12.01 -25.68 -14.71
C LEU A 424 13.37 -26.36 -14.93
N PRO A 425 13.51 -27.66 -14.59
CA PRO A 425 14.73 -28.39 -14.89
C PRO A 425 14.90 -28.55 -16.41
N ALA A 426 16.13 -28.38 -16.89
CA ALA A 426 16.47 -28.52 -18.32
C ALA A 426 16.41 -29.98 -18.81
N GLU A 427 16.60 -30.94 -17.90
CA GLU A 427 16.53 -32.37 -18.15
C GLU A 427 15.53 -33.03 -17.19
N LEU A 428 14.88 -34.09 -17.65
CA LEU A 428 14.10 -35.01 -16.82
C LEU A 428 14.68 -36.41 -17.02
N LYS A 429 14.98 -37.08 -15.92
CA LYS A 429 15.39 -38.49 -15.91
C LYS A 429 14.46 -39.25 -14.96
N ILE A 430 13.93 -40.36 -15.46
CA ILE A 430 13.06 -41.24 -14.71
C ILE A 430 13.76 -42.58 -14.61
N ASP A 431 13.91 -43.05 -13.37
CA ASP A 431 14.39 -44.40 -13.09
C ASP A 431 13.21 -45.32 -12.74
N LEU A 432 12.85 -46.20 -13.67
CA LEU A 432 11.75 -47.15 -13.47
C LEU A 432 12.05 -48.20 -12.40
N ARG A 433 13.31 -48.34 -11.95
CA ARG A 433 13.67 -49.19 -10.80
C ARG A 433 12.97 -48.71 -9.52
N GLU A 434 12.75 -47.40 -9.37
CA GLU A 434 12.04 -46.82 -8.22
C GLU A 434 10.60 -47.32 -8.07
N HIS A 435 10.00 -47.79 -9.17
CA HIS A 435 8.63 -48.32 -9.19
C HIS A 435 8.56 -49.85 -9.16
N ALA A 436 9.69 -50.55 -9.06
CA ALA A 436 9.78 -52.00 -9.03
C ALA A 436 9.81 -52.56 -7.58
N VAL A 437 9.18 -53.72 -7.35
CA VAL A 437 9.32 -54.47 -6.07
C VAL A 437 10.54 -55.40 -6.09
N ARG A 438 10.98 -55.83 -7.28
CA ARG A 438 12.12 -56.75 -7.49
C ARG A 438 12.86 -56.35 -8.76
N GLU A 439 14.15 -56.06 -8.65
CA GLU A 439 14.98 -55.54 -9.76
C GLU A 439 15.20 -56.56 -10.89
N ALA A 440 15.31 -57.85 -10.57
CA ALA A 440 15.59 -58.94 -11.51
C ALA A 440 14.53 -59.19 -12.61
N LYS A 441 13.44 -58.39 -12.67
CA LYS A 441 12.42 -58.45 -13.73
C LYS A 441 12.52 -57.29 -14.73
N LEU A 442 13.55 -56.45 -14.64
CA LEU A 442 13.66 -55.21 -15.42
C LEU A 442 14.49 -55.32 -16.71
N ASP A 443 15.22 -56.42 -16.93
CA ASP A 443 16.13 -56.62 -18.09
C ASP A 443 15.48 -56.46 -19.48
N ARG A 444 14.14 -56.52 -19.54
CA ARG A 444 13.34 -56.38 -20.78
C ARG A 444 12.80 -54.95 -21.01
N TYR A 445 13.06 -54.02 -20.10
CA TYR A 445 12.56 -52.65 -20.16
C TYR A 445 13.73 -51.68 -20.22
N ARG A 446 13.51 -50.53 -20.87
CA ARG A 446 14.39 -49.39 -20.61
C ARG A 446 14.13 -48.93 -19.18
N THR A 447 15.14 -48.93 -18.33
CA THR A 447 15.01 -48.54 -16.92
C THR A 447 15.28 -47.06 -16.71
N GLU A 448 16.14 -46.46 -17.54
CA GLU A 448 16.43 -45.04 -17.52
C GLU A 448 15.75 -44.36 -18.71
N VAL A 449 14.85 -43.42 -18.42
CA VAL A 449 14.04 -42.73 -19.42
C VAL A 449 14.32 -41.24 -19.31
N ALA A 450 14.74 -40.62 -20.41
CA ALA A 450 15.03 -39.20 -20.47
C ALA A 450 13.88 -38.41 -21.12
N ALA A 451 13.80 -37.11 -20.82
CA ALA A 451 12.91 -36.19 -21.52
C ALA A 451 13.21 -36.16 -23.03
N GLY A 452 12.14 -36.28 -23.82
CA GLY A 452 12.12 -36.16 -25.27
C GLY A 452 10.69 -36.17 -25.77
N TYR A 453 10.51 -35.97 -27.09
CA TYR A 453 9.19 -35.91 -27.72
C TYR A 453 8.30 -37.10 -27.37
N ASP A 454 8.82 -38.33 -27.50
CA ASP A 454 8.04 -39.55 -27.29
C ASP A 454 7.53 -39.70 -25.85
N LEU A 455 8.34 -39.30 -24.85
CA LEU A 455 7.92 -39.31 -23.45
C LEU A 455 6.85 -38.26 -23.19
N GLY A 456 7.02 -37.06 -23.74
CA GLY A 456 6.02 -36.01 -23.67
C GLY A 456 4.70 -36.47 -24.27
N TYR A 457 4.75 -37.05 -25.47
CA TYR A 457 3.57 -37.56 -26.18
C TYR A 457 2.85 -38.69 -25.41
N LEU A 458 3.62 -39.62 -24.85
CA LEU A 458 3.09 -40.66 -23.95
C LEU A 458 2.34 -40.05 -22.76
N PHE A 459 2.93 -39.06 -22.09
CA PHE A 459 2.30 -38.41 -20.95
C PHE A 459 1.06 -37.61 -21.34
N GLY A 460 1.11 -36.85 -22.44
CA GLY A 460 -0.02 -36.06 -22.93
C GLY A 460 -1.22 -36.94 -23.28
N THR A 461 -0.99 -37.99 -24.07
CA THR A 461 -2.04 -38.97 -24.42
C THR A 461 -2.54 -39.75 -23.21
N PHE A 462 -1.68 -40.04 -22.23
CA PHE A 462 -2.11 -40.66 -20.98
C PHE A 462 -3.03 -39.73 -20.17
N LEU A 463 -2.70 -38.44 -20.09
CA LEU A 463 -3.50 -37.45 -19.37
C LEU A 463 -4.89 -37.26 -20.02
N GLY A 464 -5.03 -37.41 -21.32
CA GLY A 464 -6.34 -37.46 -21.98
C GLY A 464 -7.06 -38.81 -21.79
N ASP A 465 -6.66 -39.81 -22.58
CA ASP A 465 -7.38 -41.09 -22.71
C ASP A 465 -6.78 -42.26 -21.92
N GLY A 466 -5.65 -42.06 -21.26
CA GLY A 466 -4.93 -43.12 -20.54
C GLY A 466 -5.62 -43.59 -19.26
N HIS A 467 -5.41 -44.86 -18.93
CA HIS A 467 -5.82 -45.47 -17.68
C HIS A 467 -4.77 -46.44 -17.15
N ALA A 468 -4.33 -46.24 -15.90
CA ALA A 468 -3.48 -47.16 -15.17
C ALA A 468 -4.33 -48.10 -14.30
N PHE A 469 -4.21 -49.40 -14.58
CA PHE A 469 -4.83 -50.48 -13.81
C PHE A 469 -3.77 -51.16 -12.94
N LEU A 470 -4.07 -51.30 -11.65
CA LEU A 470 -3.26 -52.02 -10.67
C LEU A 470 -4.18 -52.96 -9.89
N ASN A 471 -3.79 -54.22 -9.75
CA ASN A 471 -4.52 -55.22 -8.97
C ASN A 471 -3.55 -56.20 -8.30
N THR A 472 -3.95 -56.76 -7.17
CA THR A 472 -3.18 -57.77 -6.44
C THR A 472 -3.93 -59.10 -6.49
N VAL A 473 -3.33 -60.12 -7.08
CA VAL A 473 -3.93 -61.46 -7.21
C VAL A 473 -3.02 -62.47 -6.53
N ARG A 474 -3.54 -63.18 -5.51
CA ARG A 474 -2.87 -64.29 -4.81
C ARG A 474 -1.37 -64.00 -4.52
N ASN A 475 -1.09 -62.86 -3.89
CA ASN A 475 0.24 -62.35 -3.53
C ASN A 475 1.15 -61.89 -4.69
N SER A 476 0.59 -61.60 -5.87
CA SER A 476 1.32 -60.98 -6.99
C SER A 476 0.60 -59.75 -7.51
N ASP A 477 1.32 -58.63 -7.62
CA ASP A 477 0.82 -57.42 -8.25
C ASP A 477 0.88 -57.53 -9.77
N ILE A 478 -0.23 -57.18 -10.42
CA ILE A 478 -0.33 -57.01 -11.87
C ILE A 478 -0.67 -55.56 -12.18
N GLY A 479 -0.04 -55.03 -13.23
CA GLY A 479 -0.28 -53.67 -13.68
C GLY A 479 -0.31 -53.56 -15.20
N ARG A 480 -1.20 -52.69 -15.69
CA ARG A 480 -1.36 -52.41 -17.12
C ARG A 480 -1.73 -50.95 -17.32
N VAL A 481 -1.20 -50.34 -18.36
CA VAL A 481 -1.63 -49.03 -18.86
C VAL A 481 -2.43 -49.24 -20.13
N SER A 482 -3.56 -48.55 -20.27
CA SER A 482 -4.45 -48.69 -21.43
C SER A 482 -4.87 -47.33 -21.97
N TRP A 483 -4.98 -47.20 -23.29
CA TRP A 483 -5.55 -46.05 -23.99
C TRP A 483 -6.68 -46.51 -24.90
N TYR A 484 -7.66 -45.64 -25.12
CA TYR A 484 -8.88 -45.95 -25.85
C TYR A 484 -9.10 -44.88 -26.92
N PHE A 485 -9.14 -45.29 -28.18
CA PHE A 485 -9.32 -44.38 -29.31
C PHE A 485 -10.49 -44.85 -30.19
N GLY A 486 -11.23 -43.91 -30.77
CA GLY A 486 -12.23 -44.22 -31.78
C GLY A 486 -11.60 -44.81 -33.04
N ASN A 487 -12.36 -45.60 -33.81
CA ASN A 487 -11.84 -46.25 -35.01
C ASN A 487 -11.33 -45.28 -36.10
N ALA A 488 -11.75 -44.01 -36.07
CA ALA A 488 -11.26 -42.97 -36.98
C ALA A 488 -9.85 -42.43 -36.61
N GLU A 489 -9.34 -42.76 -35.42
CA GLU A 489 -8.11 -42.21 -34.85
C GLU A 489 -6.91 -43.15 -35.04
N GLY A 490 -6.90 -43.92 -36.13
CA GLY A 490 -5.85 -44.89 -36.43
C GLY A 490 -4.44 -44.27 -36.50
N ALA A 491 -4.33 -43.02 -36.96
CA ALA A 491 -3.07 -42.29 -37.00
C ALA A 491 -2.51 -41.98 -35.60
N VAL A 492 -3.38 -41.55 -34.67
CA VAL A 492 -3.03 -41.31 -33.25
C VAL A 492 -2.61 -42.61 -32.59
N THR A 493 -3.36 -43.69 -32.85
CA THR A 493 -3.03 -45.04 -32.35
C THR A 493 -1.64 -45.50 -32.81
N ALA A 494 -1.34 -45.37 -34.11
CA ALA A 494 -0.04 -45.76 -34.66
C ALA A 494 1.12 -44.92 -34.08
N LYS A 495 0.90 -43.60 -33.94
CA LYS A 495 1.87 -42.68 -33.33
C LYS A 495 2.15 -43.04 -31.87
N LEU A 496 1.10 -43.28 -31.07
CA LEU A 496 1.24 -43.71 -29.68
C LEU A 496 2.01 -45.02 -29.56
N VAL A 497 1.70 -46.03 -30.39
CA VAL A 497 2.41 -47.32 -30.37
C VAL A 497 3.91 -47.13 -30.60
N GLY A 498 4.27 -46.27 -31.57
CA GLY A 498 5.66 -45.88 -31.83
C GLY A 498 6.33 -45.25 -30.61
N CYS A 499 5.69 -44.23 -30.01
CA CYS A 499 6.22 -43.54 -28.83
C CYS A 499 6.33 -44.47 -27.60
N VAL A 500 5.34 -45.32 -27.34
CA VAL A 500 5.37 -46.30 -26.24
C VAL A 500 6.55 -47.26 -26.44
N LYS A 501 6.74 -47.80 -27.65
CA LYS A 501 7.87 -48.69 -27.93
C LYS A 501 9.21 -47.98 -27.76
N ALA A 502 9.33 -46.75 -28.25
CA ALA A 502 10.54 -45.94 -28.14
C ALA A 502 10.90 -45.64 -26.68
N VAL A 503 9.91 -45.27 -25.86
CA VAL A 503 10.11 -44.90 -24.46
C VAL A 503 10.36 -46.13 -23.59
N THR A 504 9.54 -47.17 -23.73
CA THR A 504 9.51 -48.30 -22.78
C THR A 504 10.40 -49.47 -23.20
N GLY A 505 10.72 -49.58 -24.49
CA GLY A 505 11.34 -50.77 -25.09
C GLY A 505 10.37 -51.94 -25.30
N VAL A 506 9.09 -51.79 -24.94
CA VAL A 506 8.08 -52.84 -25.01
C VAL A 506 7.07 -52.52 -26.10
N GLU A 507 6.78 -53.51 -26.94
CA GLU A 507 5.71 -53.42 -27.94
C GLU A 507 4.35 -53.47 -27.22
N PRO A 508 3.52 -52.41 -27.30
CA PRO A 508 2.18 -52.44 -26.73
C PRO A 508 1.25 -53.33 -27.57
N LYS A 509 0.29 -53.98 -26.91
CA LYS A 509 -0.72 -54.81 -27.57
C LYS A 509 -1.89 -53.94 -28.03
N VAL A 510 -2.12 -53.86 -29.34
CA VAL A 510 -3.31 -53.23 -29.93
C VAL A 510 -4.43 -54.25 -30.04
N VAL A 511 -5.62 -53.91 -29.53
CA VAL A 511 -6.83 -54.72 -29.56
C VAL A 511 -7.92 -53.94 -30.29
N PRO A 512 -8.22 -54.26 -31.56
CA PRO A 512 -9.31 -53.61 -32.29
C PRO A 512 -10.66 -54.08 -31.72
N GLY A 513 -11.57 -53.14 -31.46
CA GLY A 513 -12.95 -53.38 -31.07
C GLY A 513 -13.93 -52.84 -32.12
N GLU A 514 -15.22 -53.10 -31.93
CA GLU A 514 -16.26 -52.70 -32.90
C GLU A 514 -16.35 -51.17 -33.04
N LYS A 515 -16.14 -50.42 -31.95
CA LYS A 515 -16.22 -48.94 -31.95
C LYS A 515 -14.94 -48.24 -31.48
N VAL A 516 -14.12 -48.93 -30.69
CA VAL A 516 -12.94 -48.39 -30.00
C VAL A 516 -11.78 -49.35 -30.19
N THR A 517 -10.62 -48.83 -30.56
CA THR A 517 -9.34 -49.54 -30.55
C THR A 517 -8.64 -49.28 -29.23
N THR A 518 -8.17 -50.35 -28.57
CA THR A 518 -7.50 -50.26 -27.27
C THR A 518 -6.02 -50.57 -27.40
N VAL A 519 -5.15 -49.73 -26.84
CA VAL A 519 -3.70 -49.98 -26.76
C VAL A 519 -3.35 -50.37 -25.34
N HIS A 520 -2.69 -51.50 -25.13
CA HIS A 520 -2.30 -52.02 -23.82
C HIS A 520 -0.79 -52.13 -23.66
N LEU A 521 -0.24 -51.44 -22.65
CA LEU A 521 1.11 -51.65 -22.15
C LEU A 521 1.05 -52.49 -20.87
N TYR A 522 1.50 -53.74 -20.95
CA TYR A 522 1.58 -54.64 -19.80
C TYR A 522 2.89 -54.42 -19.05
N SER A 523 2.90 -53.46 -18.13
CA SER A 523 4.03 -53.18 -17.25
C SER A 523 3.53 -52.68 -15.90
N LEU A 524 3.93 -53.37 -14.83
CA LEU A 524 3.58 -52.98 -13.47
C LEU A 524 4.22 -51.64 -13.08
N GLN A 525 5.46 -51.41 -13.49
CA GLN A 525 6.24 -50.21 -13.18
C GLN A 525 5.63 -48.99 -13.84
N TRP A 526 5.32 -49.07 -15.15
CA TRP A 526 4.63 -47.99 -15.85
C TRP A 526 3.22 -47.76 -15.34
N ALA A 527 2.49 -48.82 -14.94
CA ALA A 527 1.18 -48.67 -14.31
C ALA A 527 1.26 -48.01 -12.93
N ARG A 528 2.34 -48.20 -12.17
CA ARG A 528 2.59 -47.49 -10.91
C ARG A 528 2.95 -46.04 -11.15
N LEU A 529 3.90 -45.77 -12.04
CA LEU A 529 4.33 -44.41 -12.41
C LEU A 529 3.16 -43.58 -12.92
N LEU A 530 2.46 -44.07 -13.95
CA LEU A 530 1.31 -43.35 -14.53
C LEU A 530 0.07 -43.42 -13.61
N GLY A 531 0.07 -44.32 -12.62
CA GLY A 531 -0.91 -44.30 -11.55
C GLY A 531 -0.83 -43.05 -10.68
N GLU A 532 0.36 -42.45 -10.53
CA GLU A 532 0.56 -41.19 -9.79
C GLU A 532 -0.12 -40.00 -10.46
N PHE A 533 -0.42 -40.10 -11.75
CA PHE A 533 -1.04 -39.03 -12.53
C PHE A 533 -2.54 -38.93 -12.23
N GLY A 534 -3.11 -39.82 -11.41
CA GLY A 534 -4.51 -39.79 -11.02
C GLY A 534 -5.46 -40.47 -12.01
N LYS A 535 -6.77 -40.40 -11.73
CA LYS A 535 -7.82 -41.02 -12.54
C LYS A 535 -8.95 -40.03 -12.85
N ARG A 536 -9.49 -40.11 -14.06
CA ARG A 536 -10.63 -39.28 -14.52
C ARG A 536 -10.33 -37.78 -14.30
N HIS A 537 -11.10 -37.11 -13.46
CA HIS A 537 -10.99 -35.66 -13.21
C HIS A 537 -9.83 -35.29 -12.27
N GLU A 538 -9.28 -36.26 -11.53
CA GLU A 538 -8.10 -36.07 -10.69
C GLU A 538 -6.79 -36.17 -11.49
N LYS A 539 -6.90 -36.28 -12.82
CA LYS A 539 -5.72 -36.39 -13.67
C LYS A 539 -4.89 -35.12 -13.58
N GLN A 540 -3.60 -35.27 -13.35
CA GLN A 540 -2.64 -34.18 -13.27
C GLN A 540 -1.25 -34.67 -13.67
N LEU A 541 -0.39 -33.75 -14.12
CA LEU A 541 1.04 -34.03 -14.29
C LEU A 541 1.79 -33.64 -13.01
N PRO A 542 2.32 -34.61 -12.23
CA PRO A 542 3.10 -34.32 -11.03
C PRO A 542 4.28 -33.39 -11.32
N ALA A 543 4.58 -32.48 -10.40
CA ALA A 543 5.62 -31.46 -10.57
C ALA A 543 7.01 -32.06 -10.92
N LYS A 544 7.36 -33.21 -10.33
CA LYS A 544 8.62 -33.92 -10.60
C LYS A 544 8.81 -34.38 -12.06
N TYR A 545 7.73 -34.43 -12.85
CA TYR A 545 7.78 -34.79 -14.28
C TYR A 545 7.69 -33.56 -15.19
N ARG A 546 7.78 -32.34 -14.65
CA ARG A 546 7.81 -31.11 -15.44
C ARG A 546 9.23 -30.77 -15.83
N CYS A 547 9.41 -30.33 -17.07
CA CYS A 547 10.73 -30.08 -17.64
C CYS A 547 10.63 -28.98 -18.71
N GLY A 548 11.65 -28.13 -18.78
CA GLY A 548 11.77 -27.06 -19.77
C GLY A 548 12.27 -27.52 -21.14
N ASN A 549 12.47 -28.84 -21.33
CA ASN A 549 12.94 -29.39 -22.60
C ASN A 549 11.89 -29.18 -23.72
N GLY A 550 12.29 -28.50 -24.79
CA GLY A 550 11.37 -28.10 -25.86
C GLY A 550 10.73 -29.27 -26.63
N GLU A 551 11.48 -30.35 -26.87
CA GLU A 551 10.96 -31.56 -27.54
C GLU A 551 9.93 -32.27 -26.65
N TYR A 552 10.22 -32.40 -25.36
CA TYR A 552 9.30 -32.95 -24.37
C TYR A 552 8.01 -32.13 -24.25
N LEU A 553 8.12 -30.80 -24.15
CA LEU A 553 6.96 -29.91 -24.07
C LEU A 553 6.10 -29.95 -25.35
N ARG A 554 6.73 -30.04 -26.53
CA ARG A 554 6.02 -30.20 -27.80
C ARG A 554 5.31 -31.55 -27.87
N GLY A 555 5.97 -32.64 -27.50
CA GLY A 555 5.35 -33.96 -27.41
C GLY A 555 4.17 -33.97 -26.43
N LEU A 556 4.34 -33.36 -25.26
CA LEU A 556 3.29 -33.22 -24.25
C LEU A 556 2.07 -32.47 -24.79
N LEU A 557 2.29 -31.35 -25.49
CA LEU A 557 1.22 -30.60 -26.14
C LEU A 557 0.50 -31.43 -27.19
N ASP A 558 1.25 -32.05 -28.11
CA ASP A 558 0.69 -32.87 -29.19
C ASP A 558 -0.11 -34.04 -28.62
N GLY A 559 0.36 -34.67 -27.55
CA GLY A 559 -0.35 -35.77 -26.90
C GLY A 559 -1.66 -35.34 -26.23
N LEU A 560 -1.67 -34.16 -25.59
CA LEU A 560 -2.90 -33.57 -25.04
C LEU A 560 -3.88 -33.19 -26.16
N VAL A 561 -3.37 -32.68 -27.28
CA VAL A 561 -4.19 -32.27 -28.43
C VAL A 561 -4.77 -33.47 -29.18
N ASP A 562 -3.98 -34.52 -29.41
CA ASP A 562 -4.40 -35.73 -30.13
C ASP A 562 -5.37 -36.61 -29.31
N SER A 563 -5.50 -36.37 -27.99
CA SER A 563 -6.44 -37.08 -27.11
C SER A 563 -7.71 -36.26 -26.86
N ASP A 564 -7.63 -35.23 -26.02
CA ASP A 564 -8.78 -34.43 -25.58
C ASP A 564 -8.87 -33.05 -26.27
N GLY A 565 -7.98 -32.77 -27.22
CA GLY A 565 -7.94 -31.51 -27.95
C GLY A 565 -8.40 -31.62 -29.40
N HIS A 566 -8.19 -30.52 -30.13
CA HIS A 566 -8.35 -30.46 -31.57
C HIS A 566 -7.57 -29.29 -32.14
N VAL A 567 -7.18 -29.42 -33.40
CA VAL A 567 -6.67 -28.30 -34.20
C VAL A 567 -7.72 -27.95 -35.24
N ALA A 568 -8.25 -26.73 -35.19
CA ALA A 568 -9.20 -26.24 -36.18
C ALA A 568 -8.51 -26.01 -37.53
N ALA A 569 -9.30 -25.95 -38.61
CA ALA A 569 -8.78 -25.73 -39.97
C ALA A 569 -7.98 -24.43 -40.13
N ASP A 570 -8.19 -23.43 -39.26
CA ASP A 570 -7.44 -22.17 -39.23
C ASP A 570 -6.24 -22.18 -38.28
N GLY A 571 -5.84 -23.36 -37.80
CA GLY A 571 -4.71 -23.59 -36.91
C GLY A 571 -4.99 -23.30 -35.43
N ARG A 572 -6.20 -22.88 -35.04
CA ARG A 572 -6.52 -22.70 -33.61
C ARG A 572 -6.45 -24.03 -32.88
N ILE A 573 -5.72 -24.05 -31.77
CA ILE A 573 -5.59 -25.21 -30.90
C ILE A 573 -6.64 -25.09 -29.80
N GLY A 574 -7.53 -26.07 -29.71
CA GLY A 574 -8.56 -26.17 -28.69
C GLY A 574 -8.31 -27.36 -27.78
N PHE A 575 -8.62 -27.19 -26.51
CA PHE A 575 -8.59 -28.26 -25.51
C PHE A 575 -9.82 -28.13 -24.62
N LYS A 576 -10.52 -29.24 -24.38
CA LYS A 576 -11.73 -29.26 -23.55
C LYS A 576 -11.68 -30.45 -22.62
N ASN A 577 -11.74 -30.21 -21.31
CA ASN A 577 -11.69 -31.28 -20.32
C ASN A 577 -12.52 -30.93 -19.07
N THR A 578 -13.03 -31.94 -18.38
CA THR A 578 -13.74 -31.78 -17.09
C THR A 578 -12.81 -31.56 -15.89
N SER A 579 -11.50 -31.75 -16.05
CA SER A 579 -10.46 -31.43 -15.07
C SER A 579 -9.96 -30.02 -15.30
N ALA A 580 -10.09 -29.16 -14.28
CA ALA A 580 -9.56 -27.80 -14.32
C ALA A 580 -8.02 -27.81 -14.36
N GLU A 581 -7.40 -28.73 -13.63
CA GLU A 581 -5.96 -28.88 -13.49
C GLU A 581 -5.31 -29.27 -14.83
N LEU A 582 -5.96 -30.12 -15.63
CA LEU A 582 -5.49 -30.43 -16.98
C LEU A 582 -5.60 -29.23 -17.92
N VAL A 583 -6.64 -28.41 -17.78
CA VAL A 583 -6.76 -27.19 -18.58
C VAL A 583 -5.72 -26.14 -18.15
N GLU A 584 -5.46 -25.99 -16.84
CA GLU A 584 -4.35 -25.16 -16.33
C GLU A 584 -3.01 -25.64 -16.88
N LEU A 585 -2.74 -26.95 -16.87
CA LEU A 585 -1.55 -27.56 -17.46
C LEU A 585 -1.46 -27.27 -18.96
N PHE A 586 -2.53 -27.49 -19.71
CA PHE A 586 -2.58 -27.20 -21.14
C PHE A 586 -2.27 -25.72 -21.40
N ASN A 587 -2.79 -24.81 -20.58
CA ASN A 587 -2.54 -23.37 -20.70
C ASN A 587 -1.07 -23.03 -20.50
N LEU A 588 -0.43 -23.61 -19.48
CA LEU A 588 0.98 -23.45 -19.19
C LEU A 588 1.87 -24.05 -20.29
N VAL A 589 1.54 -25.25 -20.79
CA VAL A 589 2.27 -25.87 -21.90
C VAL A 589 2.14 -25.04 -23.18
N CYS A 590 0.94 -24.50 -23.46
CA CYS A 590 0.74 -23.55 -24.55
C CYS A 590 1.60 -22.29 -24.37
N PHE A 591 1.71 -21.76 -23.15
CA PHE A 591 2.60 -20.64 -22.88
C PHE A 591 4.07 -21.00 -23.09
N LEU A 592 4.52 -22.15 -22.60
CA LEU A 592 5.91 -22.60 -22.73
C LEU A 592 6.30 -22.92 -24.19
N VAL A 593 5.38 -23.46 -24.99
CA VAL A 593 5.64 -23.84 -26.39
C VAL A 593 5.43 -22.67 -27.37
N HIS A 594 4.40 -21.84 -27.13
CA HIS A 594 3.97 -20.79 -28.08
C HIS A 594 4.10 -19.36 -27.54
N GLY A 595 4.50 -19.17 -26.28
CA GLY A 595 4.70 -17.85 -25.67
C GLY A 595 3.40 -17.10 -25.37
N SER A 596 2.27 -17.80 -25.19
CA SER A 596 1.00 -17.17 -24.81
C SER A 596 0.07 -18.12 -24.08
N PHE A 597 -0.59 -17.59 -23.04
CA PHE A 597 -1.71 -18.29 -22.42
C PHE A 597 -2.92 -18.28 -23.37
N PRO A 598 -3.63 -19.42 -23.55
CA PRO A 598 -4.87 -19.48 -24.32
C PRO A 598 -6.00 -18.72 -23.62
N ASN A 599 -7.09 -18.49 -24.34
CA ASN A 599 -8.34 -18.05 -23.72
C ASN A 599 -9.02 -19.24 -23.08
N ALA A 600 -9.34 -19.14 -21.79
CA ALA A 600 -10.03 -20.16 -21.01
C ALA A 600 -11.49 -19.73 -20.73
N GLU A 601 -12.41 -20.68 -20.79
CA GLU A 601 -13.85 -20.50 -20.58
C GLU A 601 -14.41 -21.71 -19.81
N LEU A 602 -15.42 -21.47 -18.98
CA LEU A 602 -16.23 -22.51 -18.33
C LEU A 602 -17.49 -22.76 -19.18
N GLU A 603 -17.73 -24.01 -19.57
CA GLU A 603 -18.94 -24.43 -20.26
C GLU A 603 -19.86 -25.20 -19.31
N ALA A 604 -21.15 -24.85 -19.35
CA ALA A 604 -22.18 -25.50 -18.56
C ALA A 604 -22.24 -27.02 -18.86
N PRO A 605 -22.67 -27.85 -17.89
CA PRO A 605 -22.83 -29.28 -18.10
C PRO A 605 -23.81 -29.55 -19.25
N THR A 606 -23.47 -30.50 -20.11
CA THR A 606 -24.35 -30.94 -21.19
C THR A 606 -24.22 -32.44 -21.42
N ALA A 607 -25.36 -33.11 -21.50
CA ALA A 607 -25.43 -34.53 -21.85
C ALA A 607 -25.15 -34.77 -23.35
N GLY A 608 -25.02 -33.73 -24.17
CA GLY A 608 -24.45 -33.84 -25.51
C GLY A 608 -25.09 -34.89 -26.42
N GLY A 609 -26.42 -35.02 -26.41
CA GLY A 609 -27.14 -36.00 -27.24
C GLY A 609 -27.04 -37.46 -26.78
N LEU A 610 -26.49 -37.73 -25.59
CA LEU A 610 -26.49 -39.06 -24.98
C LEU A 610 -27.92 -39.49 -24.62
N ALA A 611 -28.34 -40.65 -25.12
CA ALA A 611 -29.67 -41.20 -24.85
C ALA A 611 -29.80 -41.63 -23.38
N GLY A 612 -30.76 -41.03 -22.65
CA GLY A 612 -31.08 -41.39 -21.27
C GLY A 612 -30.26 -40.68 -20.17
N GLY A 613 -29.42 -39.70 -20.51
CA GLY A 613 -28.70 -38.87 -19.53
C GLY A 613 -29.26 -37.45 -19.45
N ASP A 614 -29.31 -36.89 -18.24
CA ASP A 614 -29.67 -35.49 -18.00
C ASP A 614 -28.41 -34.63 -17.79
N ALA A 615 -28.50 -33.32 -18.04
CA ALA A 615 -27.45 -32.36 -17.72
C ALA A 615 -27.09 -32.37 -16.22
N ALA A 616 -28.03 -32.78 -15.35
CA ALA A 616 -27.78 -32.99 -13.92
C ALA A 616 -26.75 -34.10 -13.62
N ASP A 617 -26.60 -35.07 -14.54
CA ASP A 617 -25.61 -36.15 -14.43
C ASP A 617 -24.23 -35.75 -14.98
N CYS A 618 -24.12 -34.55 -15.56
CA CYS A 618 -22.94 -34.07 -16.23
C CYS A 618 -22.16 -33.08 -15.34
N ARG A 619 -20.84 -33.04 -15.52
CA ARG A 619 -19.99 -32.02 -14.88
C ARG A 619 -19.78 -30.84 -15.81
N GLU A 620 -19.44 -29.70 -15.23
CA GLU A 620 -18.90 -28.57 -15.98
C GLU A 620 -17.64 -28.99 -16.74
N SER A 621 -17.41 -28.32 -17.86
CA SER A 621 -16.23 -28.56 -18.67
C SER A 621 -15.46 -27.27 -18.88
N TYR A 622 -14.14 -27.34 -18.76
CA TYR A 622 -13.23 -26.23 -18.93
C TYR A 622 -12.68 -26.30 -20.34
N LYS A 623 -12.59 -25.15 -20.99
CA LYS A 623 -12.20 -25.07 -22.39
C LYS A 623 -11.15 -24.00 -22.58
N SER A 624 -10.07 -24.36 -23.25
CA SER A 624 -9.02 -23.45 -23.63
C SER A 624 -8.83 -23.41 -25.13
N ARG A 625 -8.61 -22.20 -25.67
CA ARG A 625 -8.41 -21.97 -27.09
C ARG A 625 -7.24 -21.02 -27.31
N LEU A 626 -6.23 -21.50 -28.04
CA LEU A 626 -5.08 -20.73 -28.47
C LEU A 626 -5.21 -20.32 -29.94
N ASN A 627 -4.97 -19.04 -30.24
CA ASN A 627 -4.77 -18.58 -31.61
C ASN A 627 -3.26 -18.38 -31.83
N VAL A 628 -2.66 -19.27 -32.62
CA VAL A 628 -1.22 -19.35 -32.91
C VAL A 628 -0.62 -18.11 -33.61
N SER A 629 -1.44 -17.22 -34.18
CA SER A 629 -0.93 -15.99 -34.78
C SER A 629 -0.45 -14.95 -33.75
N HIS A 630 -0.94 -15.00 -32.50
CA HIS A 630 -0.62 -14.19 -31.29
C HIS A 630 -0.51 -12.65 -31.39
N LEU A 631 -0.39 -12.05 -32.57
CA LEU A 631 -0.05 -10.63 -32.81
C LEU A 631 -1.05 -9.65 -32.15
N LYS A 632 -2.30 -10.05 -31.97
CA LYS A 632 -3.37 -9.22 -31.39
C LYS A 632 -3.48 -9.34 -29.86
N ARG A 633 -2.67 -10.17 -29.20
CA ARG A 633 -2.74 -10.45 -27.76
C ARG A 633 -1.68 -9.72 -26.95
N HIS A 634 -0.62 -9.21 -27.58
CA HIS A 634 0.53 -8.65 -26.88
C HIS A 634 0.64 -7.14 -27.05
N ALA A 635 0.72 -6.42 -25.94
CA ALA A 635 0.97 -4.98 -25.88
C ALA A 635 2.29 -4.73 -25.15
N GLY A 636 3.37 -4.54 -25.91
CA GLY A 636 4.72 -4.37 -25.35
C GLY A 636 5.22 -5.63 -24.64
N GLU A 637 5.50 -5.49 -23.34
CA GLU A 637 5.99 -6.56 -22.45
C GLU A 637 4.87 -7.37 -21.81
N PHE A 638 3.60 -7.08 -22.13
CA PHE A 638 2.44 -7.73 -21.51
C PHE A 638 1.54 -8.42 -22.53
N GLN A 639 1.02 -9.58 -22.14
CA GLN A 639 -0.15 -10.19 -22.73
C GLN A 639 -1.41 -9.53 -22.16
N VAL A 640 -2.34 -9.17 -23.05
CA VAL A 640 -3.65 -8.63 -22.69
C VAL A 640 -4.57 -9.76 -22.20
N VAL A 641 -5.13 -9.56 -21.02
CA VAL A 641 -6.12 -10.43 -20.41
C VAL A 641 -7.46 -9.69 -20.42
N LYS A 642 -8.35 -10.09 -21.33
CA LYS A 642 -9.64 -9.42 -21.47
C LYS A 642 -10.51 -9.74 -20.25
N ALA A 643 -10.89 -8.72 -19.49
CA ALA A 643 -11.96 -8.85 -18.53
C ALA A 643 -13.28 -9.08 -19.27
N LEU A 644 -13.98 -10.15 -18.90
CA LEU A 644 -15.29 -10.49 -19.41
C LEU A 644 -16.37 -9.85 -18.54
N GLU A 645 -16.14 -9.79 -17.23
CA GLU A 645 -17.10 -9.27 -16.26
C GLU A 645 -16.40 -8.91 -14.94
N PHE A 646 -16.80 -7.77 -14.36
CA PHE A 646 -16.51 -7.39 -12.98
C PHE A 646 -17.85 -7.37 -12.24
N ARG A 647 -18.01 -8.26 -11.26
CA ARG A 647 -19.29 -8.48 -10.57
C ARG A 647 -19.09 -8.29 -9.08
N ARG A 648 -19.84 -7.36 -8.48
CA ARG A 648 -19.95 -7.28 -7.02
C ARG A 648 -20.71 -8.49 -6.48
N THR A 649 -20.26 -9.01 -5.35
CA THR A 649 -20.85 -10.20 -4.74
C THR A 649 -21.25 -9.86 -3.31
N THR A 650 -22.22 -10.58 -2.76
CA THR A 650 -22.54 -10.52 -1.32
C THR A 650 -21.77 -11.56 -0.52
N LEU A 651 -20.73 -12.18 -1.11
CA LEU A 651 -19.98 -13.26 -0.50
C LEU A 651 -18.94 -12.68 0.45
N GLU A 652 -18.96 -13.15 1.68
CA GLU A 652 -17.92 -12.93 2.67
C GLU A 652 -17.09 -14.20 2.82
N VAL A 653 -15.81 -14.14 2.46
CA VAL A 653 -14.92 -15.32 2.46
C VAL A 653 -13.61 -15.01 3.16
N PRO A 654 -12.93 -16.02 3.72
CA PRO A 654 -11.55 -15.87 4.17
C PRO A 654 -10.70 -15.31 3.04
N VAL A 655 -9.96 -14.25 3.32
CA VAL A 655 -9.08 -13.57 2.39
C VAL A 655 -7.63 -13.67 2.86
N TYR A 656 -6.67 -13.69 1.95
CA TYR A 656 -5.25 -13.95 2.12
C TYR A 656 -4.45 -12.93 1.32
N ASP A 657 -3.17 -12.78 1.64
CA ASP A 657 -2.24 -11.99 0.85
C ASP A 657 -0.81 -12.54 1.04
N ILE A 658 0.08 -12.18 0.12
CA ILE A 658 1.48 -12.62 0.13
C ILE A 658 2.43 -11.43 -0.09
N GLU A 659 3.56 -11.45 0.61
CA GLU A 659 4.65 -10.49 0.43
C GLU A 659 5.74 -11.12 -0.41
N VAL A 660 6.24 -10.41 -1.42
CA VAL A 660 7.29 -10.88 -2.32
C VAL A 660 8.48 -9.91 -2.34
N ASP A 661 9.68 -10.46 -2.48
CA ASP A 661 10.98 -9.77 -2.42
C ASP A 661 11.33 -8.99 -3.69
N CYS A 662 10.41 -8.19 -4.23
CA CYS A 662 10.69 -7.35 -5.40
C CYS A 662 10.24 -5.89 -5.24
N PRO A 663 10.90 -4.92 -5.92
CA PRO A 663 10.62 -3.48 -5.74
C PRO A 663 9.20 -3.05 -6.08
N THR A 664 8.51 -3.85 -6.91
CA THR A 664 7.12 -3.58 -7.32
C THR A 664 6.11 -4.26 -6.42
N HIS A 665 6.57 -5.15 -5.53
CA HIS A 665 5.76 -6.00 -4.67
C HIS A 665 4.56 -6.63 -5.38
N SER A 666 4.81 -7.08 -6.61
CA SER A 666 3.79 -7.60 -7.50
C SER A 666 3.97 -9.10 -7.67
N PHE A 667 2.85 -9.78 -7.85
CA PHE A 667 2.81 -11.20 -8.19
C PHE A 667 1.69 -11.47 -9.18
N ILE A 668 1.62 -12.71 -9.70
CA ILE A 668 0.57 -13.15 -10.62
C ILE A 668 -0.46 -13.99 -9.86
N ALA A 669 -1.70 -13.47 -9.79
CA ALA A 669 -2.86 -14.15 -9.23
C ALA A 669 -3.89 -14.38 -10.34
N ASP A 670 -4.32 -15.64 -10.53
CA ASP A 670 -5.21 -16.10 -11.58
C ASP A 670 -4.84 -15.55 -12.97
N ASN A 671 -3.55 -15.54 -13.28
CA ASN A 671 -3.01 -15.01 -14.54
C ASN A 671 -3.24 -13.51 -14.78
N ALA A 672 -3.29 -12.71 -13.71
CA ALA A 672 -3.25 -11.26 -13.76
C ALA A 672 -2.22 -10.69 -12.77
N VAL A 673 -1.61 -9.56 -13.12
CA VAL A 673 -0.65 -8.84 -12.28
C VAL A 673 -1.37 -8.05 -11.18
N VAL A 674 -0.95 -8.23 -9.92
CA VAL A 674 -1.56 -7.65 -8.71
C VAL A 674 -0.51 -7.07 -7.74
N HIS A 675 -0.92 -6.28 -6.72
CA HIS A 675 -0.02 -5.58 -5.76
C HIS A 675 -0.35 -5.84 -4.27
N ASN A 676 0.53 -5.47 -3.33
CA ASN A 676 0.29 -5.47 -1.86
C ASN A 676 0.01 -4.08 -1.22
N SER A 677 -0.71 -4.00 -0.08
CA SER A 677 -1.04 -2.73 0.63
C SER A 677 0.13 -2.13 1.48
N ILE A 678 0.08 -0.82 1.84
CA ILE A 678 1.23 -0.07 2.42
C ILE A 678 1.37 -0.14 3.95
N CYS A 679 0.27 -0.28 4.69
CA CYS A 679 0.31 -0.61 6.12
C CYS A 679 -0.11 -2.06 6.25
N THR A 680 0.82 -2.93 6.63
CA THR A 680 0.58 -4.35 6.63
C THR A 680 0.25 -4.86 8.03
N THR A 681 -0.09 -4.05 9.04
CA THR A 681 -0.40 -4.58 10.39
C THR A 681 -1.61 -5.53 10.44
N ARG A 682 -2.80 -5.21 9.87
CA ARG A 682 -3.91 -6.21 9.80
C ARG A 682 -3.54 -7.43 8.99
N ILE A 683 -2.60 -7.22 8.09
CA ILE A 683 -2.19 -8.13 7.06
C ILE A 683 -1.18 -9.12 7.71
N VAL A 684 0.00 -8.67 8.12
CA VAL A 684 1.06 -9.38 8.87
C VAL A 684 0.62 -9.96 10.22
N SER A 685 -0.23 -9.29 11.00
CA SER A 685 -0.62 -9.73 12.36
C SER A 685 -2.04 -10.28 12.48
N GLY A 686 -2.90 -10.09 11.47
CA GLY A 686 -4.32 -10.44 11.55
C GLY A 686 -5.17 -9.50 12.43
N VAL A 687 -4.58 -8.45 13.02
CA VAL A 687 -5.25 -7.58 14.00
C VAL A 687 -5.62 -6.24 13.38
N GLY A 688 -6.89 -5.83 13.51
CA GLY A 688 -7.33 -4.44 13.34
C GLY A 688 -8.83 -4.28 13.19
N VAL A 689 -9.29 -3.04 13.06
CA VAL A 689 -10.72 -2.68 12.98
C VAL A 689 -10.91 -1.65 11.86
N PRO A 690 -11.91 -1.80 10.96
CA PRO A 690 -12.28 -0.77 9.97
C PRO A 690 -12.37 0.63 10.57
N GLN A 691 -11.86 1.64 9.85
CA GLN A 691 -11.46 2.89 10.49
C GLN A 691 -12.64 3.67 11.08
N MET A 692 -13.81 3.70 10.42
CA MET A 692 -15.00 4.37 10.97
C MET A 692 -15.53 3.64 12.21
N SER A 693 -15.53 2.30 12.20
CA SER A 693 -15.87 1.53 13.40
C SER A 693 -14.86 1.72 14.54
N ALA A 694 -13.57 1.82 14.24
CA ALA A 694 -12.54 2.10 15.24
C ALA A 694 -12.76 3.49 15.87
N ILE A 695 -12.99 4.52 15.06
CA ILE A 695 -13.32 5.87 15.52
C ILE A 695 -14.54 5.84 16.44
N ALA A 696 -15.65 5.23 15.99
CA ALA A 696 -16.88 5.16 16.79
C ALA A 696 -16.67 4.37 18.10
N SER A 697 -15.92 3.27 18.07
CA SER A 697 -15.63 2.44 19.25
C SER A 697 -14.77 3.19 20.28
N VAL A 698 -13.71 3.84 19.83
CA VAL A 698 -12.83 4.65 20.68
C VAL A 698 -13.56 5.88 21.23
N ALA A 699 -14.36 6.56 20.40
CA ALA A 699 -15.18 7.70 20.85
C ALA A 699 -16.14 7.28 21.99
N ARG A 700 -16.77 6.11 21.89
CA ARG A 700 -17.58 5.54 22.98
C ARG A 700 -16.74 5.26 24.23
N GLY A 701 -15.55 4.68 24.08
CA GLY A 701 -14.65 4.40 25.20
C GLY A 701 -14.16 5.64 25.95
N LEU A 702 -14.09 6.78 25.27
CA LEU A 702 -13.66 8.07 25.84
C LEU A 702 -14.81 8.97 26.28
N ALA A 703 -16.06 8.57 26.04
CA ALA A 703 -17.23 9.37 26.41
C ALA A 703 -17.20 9.70 27.92
N GLY A 704 -17.41 10.98 28.27
CA GLY A 704 -17.38 11.47 29.65
C GLY A 704 -15.98 11.64 30.28
N THR A 705 -14.90 11.23 29.61
CA THR A 705 -13.54 11.35 30.15
C THR A 705 -12.91 12.73 29.93
N GLY A 706 -13.42 13.48 28.94
CA GLY A 706 -12.83 14.74 28.45
C GLY A 706 -11.55 14.57 27.62
N VAL A 707 -11.16 13.34 27.26
CA VAL A 707 -9.99 13.04 26.43
C VAL A 707 -10.35 13.07 24.94
N PRO A 708 -9.72 13.94 24.12
CA PRO A 708 -9.94 13.98 22.67
C PRO A 708 -9.43 12.74 21.93
N LEU A 709 -10.09 12.42 20.82
CA LEU A 709 -9.74 11.34 19.88
C LEU A 709 -9.10 11.89 18.61
N ILE A 710 -7.98 11.30 18.18
CA ILE A 710 -7.30 11.57 16.91
C ILE A 710 -7.47 10.37 15.97
N ALA A 711 -8.10 10.56 14.81
CA ALA A 711 -8.23 9.53 13.78
C ALA A 711 -6.98 9.48 12.89
N ASP A 712 -6.23 8.38 12.93
CA ASP A 712 -4.93 8.21 12.24
C ASP A 712 -5.02 7.17 11.12
N GLY A 713 -4.82 7.63 9.88
CA GLY A 713 -4.82 6.79 8.69
C GLY A 713 -6.19 6.61 8.01
N GLY A 714 -6.15 6.18 6.73
CA GLY A 714 -7.34 5.92 5.90
C GLY A 714 -7.96 7.13 5.20
N ILE A 715 -7.48 8.35 5.47
CA ILE A 715 -7.95 9.59 4.86
C ILE A 715 -7.41 9.74 3.42
N ARG A 716 -8.28 9.79 2.43
CA ARG A 716 -7.94 9.99 1.01
C ARG A 716 -8.45 11.33 0.48
N TYR A 717 -9.62 11.76 0.95
CA TYR A 717 -10.28 12.98 0.50
C TYR A 717 -10.71 13.87 1.69
N SER A 718 -11.01 15.14 1.43
CA SER A 718 -11.53 16.07 2.45
C SER A 718 -12.86 15.61 3.07
N GLY A 719 -13.67 14.86 2.30
CA GLY A 719 -14.89 14.22 2.81
C GLY A 719 -14.61 13.23 3.94
N ASP A 720 -13.52 12.47 3.87
CA ASP A 720 -13.14 11.50 4.90
C ASP A 720 -12.79 12.22 6.22
N ILE A 721 -12.21 13.43 6.14
CA ILE A 721 -11.96 14.28 7.31
C ILE A 721 -13.28 14.63 8.00
N THR A 722 -14.26 15.08 7.23
CA THR A 722 -15.60 15.44 7.75
C THR A 722 -16.26 14.23 8.39
N LYS A 723 -16.22 13.06 7.72
CA LYS A 723 -16.76 11.79 8.25
C LYS A 723 -16.06 11.36 9.53
N ALA A 724 -14.72 11.43 9.59
CA ALA A 724 -13.97 11.08 10.79
C ALA A 724 -14.35 11.97 11.98
N LEU A 725 -14.44 13.28 11.76
CA LEU A 725 -14.80 14.26 12.79
C LEU A 725 -16.26 14.06 13.24
N ALA A 726 -17.20 13.92 12.32
CA ALA A 726 -18.59 13.58 12.64
C ALA A 726 -18.72 12.24 13.38
N GLY A 727 -17.85 11.27 13.09
CA GLY A 727 -17.79 9.97 13.76
C GLY A 727 -17.29 10.02 15.21
N GLY A 728 -16.84 11.18 15.69
CA GLY A 728 -16.41 11.40 17.08
C GLY A 728 -14.95 11.81 17.25
N ALA A 729 -14.17 11.88 16.16
CA ALA A 729 -12.80 12.39 16.24
C ALA A 729 -12.79 13.91 16.46
N PHE A 730 -11.77 14.39 17.16
CA PHE A 730 -11.51 15.82 17.36
C PHE A 730 -10.55 16.36 16.30
N SER A 731 -9.64 15.53 15.83
CA SER A 731 -8.72 15.83 14.73
C SER A 731 -8.39 14.58 13.92
N VAL A 732 -7.83 14.79 12.73
CA VAL A 732 -7.30 13.71 11.87
C VAL A 732 -5.80 13.83 11.74
N MET A 733 -5.11 12.68 11.76
CA MET A 733 -3.69 12.57 11.48
C MET A 733 -3.46 12.04 10.06
N ILE A 734 -2.71 12.78 9.26
CA ILE A 734 -2.55 12.57 7.82
C ILE A 734 -1.09 12.26 7.49
N GLY A 735 -0.86 11.14 6.77
CA GLY A 735 0.44 10.73 6.24
C GLY A 735 0.52 10.88 4.71
N GLY A 736 -0.02 9.90 3.98
CA GLY A 736 0.16 9.78 2.53
C GLY A 736 -0.27 11.00 1.68
N LEU A 737 -1.26 11.79 2.12
CA LEU A 737 -1.63 13.03 1.40
C LEU A 737 -0.58 14.13 1.53
N PHE A 738 0.21 14.13 2.60
CA PHE A 738 1.25 15.13 2.87
C PHE A 738 2.62 14.72 2.34
N ALA A 739 2.90 13.42 2.21
CA ALA A 739 4.20 12.93 1.72
C ALA A 739 4.63 13.52 0.35
N GLY A 740 3.67 13.94 -0.49
CA GLY A 740 3.92 14.55 -1.81
C GLY A 740 4.16 16.06 -1.82
N LEU A 741 4.09 16.74 -0.67
CA LEU A 741 4.22 18.20 -0.58
C LEU A 741 5.68 18.65 -0.56
N ASP A 742 5.92 19.91 -0.95
CA ASP A 742 7.25 20.53 -0.96
C ASP A 742 7.95 20.42 0.39
N GLU A 743 7.22 20.73 1.46
CA GLU A 743 7.76 20.85 2.82
C GLU A 743 8.06 19.50 3.49
N SER A 744 7.61 18.39 2.88
CA SER A 744 7.89 17.03 3.35
C SER A 744 9.36 16.63 3.08
N PRO A 745 10.01 15.86 3.96
CA PRO A 745 11.44 15.52 3.83
C PRO A 745 11.76 14.52 2.71
N GLY A 746 10.78 13.78 2.18
CA GLY A 746 10.99 12.76 1.15
C GLY A 746 11.67 13.32 -0.11
N GLN A 747 12.57 12.55 -0.74
CA GLN A 747 13.24 13.01 -1.95
C GLN A 747 12.27 13.14 -3.12
N THR A 748 12.40 14.22 -3.89
CA THR A 748 11.67 14.40 -5.15
C THR A 748 12.30 13.52 -6.24
N ILE A 749 11.50 12.66 -6.85
CA ILE A 749 11.89 11.72 -7.89
C ILE A 749 11.17 12.11 -9.17
N LEU A 750 11.92 12.33 -10.25
CA LEU A 750 11.32 12.48 -11.57
C LEU A 750 11.06 11.10 -12.18
N TYR A 751 9.82 10.79 -12.50
CA TYR A 751 9.45 9.54 -13.14
C TYR A 751 8.46 9.79 -14.27
N ARG A 752 8.84 9.40 -15.50
CA ARG A 752 8.04 9.62 -16.73
C ARG A 752 7.58 11.08 -16.90
N GLY A 753 8.48 12.03 -16.64
CA GLY A 753 8.22 13.47 -16.81
C GLY A 753 7.33 14.11 -15.75
N ARG A 754 6.90 13.35 -14.73
CA ARG A 754 6.15 13.85 -13.58
C ARG A 754 6.99 13.76 -12.32
N SER A 755 6.82 14.74 -11.46
CA SER A 755 7.46 14.77 -10.15
C SER A 755 6.67 13.90 -9.17
N PHE A 756 7.39 13.07 -8.42
CA PHE A 756 6.90 12.25 -7.31
C PHE A 756 7.75 12.54 -6.07
N LYS A 757 7.31 12.13 -4.89
CA LYS A 757 8.15 12.07 -3.68
C LYS A 757 8.18 10.66 -3.10
N GLN A 758 9.32 10.27 -2.54
CA GLN A 758 9.45 8.99 -1.83
C GLN A 758 8.56 8.98 -0.58
N TYR A 759 7.91 7.85 -0.32
CA TYR A 759 7.03 7.66 0.83
C TYR A 759 7.21 6.26 1.42
N ARG A 760 7.36 6.13 2.74
CA ARG A 760 7.45 4.81 3.39
C ARG A 760 6.68 4.76 4.70
N GLY A 761 6.05 3.63 4.97
CA GLY A 761 5.41 3.34 6.24
C GLY A 761 6.43 3.08 7.34
N MET A 762 6.13 3.45 8.59
CA MET A 762 7.07 3.27 9.71
C MET A 762 7.37 1.81 10.01
N GLY A 763 6.55 0.88 9.53
CA GLY A 763 6.79 -0.56 9.62
C GLY A 763 7.58 -1.13 8.46
N SER A 764 8.02 -0.31 7.50
CA SER A 764 8.91 -0.77 6.44
C SER A 764 10.27 -1.16 7.02
N LEU A 765 10.95 -2.08 6.34
CA LEU A 765 12.28 -2.50 6.73
C LEU A 765 13.24 -1.30 6.82
N GLY A 766 13.21 -0.40 5.82
CA GLY A 766 14.07 0.77 5.79
C GLY A 766 13.77 1.79 6.90
N ALA A 767 12.50 1.96 7.29
CA ALA A 767 12.13 2.79 8.44
C ALA A 767 12.54 2.14 9.77
N MET A 768 12.33 0.83 9.92
CA MET A 768 12.67 0.09 11.15
C MET A 768 14.18 0.08 11.40
N MET A 769 14.98 -0.15 10.35
CA MET A 769 16.44 -0.03 10.40
C MET A 769 16.89 1.40 10.76
N ALA A 770 16.11 2.42 10.38
CA ALA A 770 16.34 3.82 10.71
C ALA A 770 15.84 4.23 12.11
N GLY A 771 15.25 3.31 12.88
CA GLY A 771 14.94 3.52 14.30
C GLY A 771 13.48 3.34 14.72
N SER A 772 12.59 2.84 13.85
CA SER A 772 11.19 2.59 14.22
C SER A 772 10.88 1.16 14.65
N ALA A 773 11.88 0.29 14.83
CA ALA A 773 11.65 -1.11 15.18
C ALA A 773 10.98 -1.29 16.56
N ASP A 774 11.25 -0.38 17.52
CA ASP A 774 10.64 -0.39 18.86
C ASP A 774 9.11 -0.23 18.82
N ARG A 775 8.58 0.53 17.83
CA ARG A 775 7.15 0.70 17.59
C ARG A 775 6.41 -0.61 17.40
N TYR A 776 7.10 -1.63 16.86
CA TYR A 776 6.58 -2.96 16.57
C TYR A 776 7.09 -4.02 17.55
N HIS A 777 7.69 -3.60 18.68
CA HIS A 777 8.30 -4.49 19.67
C HIS A 777 9.46 -5.35 19.15
N GLN A 778 10.23 -4.82 18.18
CA GLN A 778 11.33 -5.54 17.53
C GLN A 778 12.71 -4.89 17.71
N GLY A 779 12.76 -3.74 18.38
CA GLY A 779 14.02 -3.09 18.78
C GLY A 779 14.69 -3.79 19.95
N ARG A 780 16.02 -3.67 20.06
CA ARG A 780 16.80 -4.12 21.22
C ARG A 780 16.90 -3.00 22.27
N ASP A 781 16.91 -3.36 23.55
CA ASP A 781 17.18 -2.41 24.64
C ASP A 781 18.49 -1.63 24.39
N GLY A 782 18.39 -0.30 24.36
CA GLY A 782 19.53 0.61 24.12
C GLY A 782 19.96 0.79 22.66
N ASN A 783 19.36 0.09 21.69
CA ASN A 783 19.63 0.32 20.25
C ASN A 783 18.37 0.08 19.38
N PRO A 784 17.54 1.11 19.15
CA PRO A 784 16.25 0.99 18.44
C PRO A 784 16.35 0.57 16.97
N GLY A 785 17.51 0.73 16.33
CA GLY A 785 17.75 0.34 14.92
C GLY A 785 18.30 -1.07 14.75
N ALA A 786 18.71 -1.74 15.83
CA ALA A 786 19.26 -3.09 15.78
C ALA A 786 18.19 -4.13 16.21
N PRO A 787 17.92 -5.16 15.38
CA PRO A 787 16.99 -6.23 15.75
C PRO A 787 17.47 -6.98 16.98
N ALA A 788 16.56 -7.25 17.93
CA ALA A 788 16.86 -8.02 19.14
C ALA A 788 17.53 -9.38 18.85
N ASN A 789 17.14 -10.03 17.73
CA ASN A 789 17.62 -11.36 17.30
C ASN A 789 18.25 -11.38 15.89
N GLY A 790 18.72 -10.24 15.36
CA GLY A 790 19.34 -10.19 14.03
C GLY A 790 18.37 -10.18 12.82
N LYS A 791 17.05 -10.27 13.03
CA LYS A 791 16.01 -10.23 11.98
C LYS A 791 14.84 -9.33 12.38
N LEU A 792 14.24 -8.64 11.41
CA LEU A 792 13.04 -7.81 11.56
C LEU A 792 11.89 -8.40 10.73
N VAL A 793 10.66 -8.21 11.20
CA VAL A 793 9.38 -8.57 10.57
C VAL A 793 8.65 -7.25 10.27
N PRO A 794 8.71 -6.73 9.03
CA PRO A 794 8.10 -5.46 8.69
C PRO A 794 6.57 -5.50 8.75
N GLU A 795 5.98 -4.37 9.14
CA GLU A 795 4.52 -4.11 9.22
C GLU A 795 4.09 -2.91 8.33
N GLY A 796 4.93 -2.52 7.37
CA GLY A 796 4.64 -1.50 6.37
C GLY A 796 5.57 -1.61 5.16
N VAL A 797 5.34 -0.78 4.12
CA VAL A 797 6.11 -0.84 2.86
C VAL A 797 6.67 0.54 2.46
N GLU A 798 7.51 0.57 1.42
CA GLU A 798 8.05 1.78 0.80
C GLU A 798 7.50 1.96 -0.63
N GLY A 799 7.36 3.21 -1.07
CA GLY A 799 6.79 3.55 -2.36
C GLY A 799 6.99 5.02 -2.72
N ARG A 800 6.15 5.54 -3.61
CA ARG A 800 6.18 6.94 -4.07
C ARG A 800 4.77 7.50 -4.18
N VAL A 801 4.63 8.81 -3.98
CA VAL A 801 3.38 9.55 -4.12
C VAL A 801 3.55 10.69 -5.13
N PRO A 802 2.49 11.10 -5.87
CA PRO A 802 2.59 12.26 -6.76
C PRO A 802 3.00 13.51 -6.01
N TYR A 803 3.79 14.36 -6.66
CA TYR A 803 4.10 15.69 -6.15
C TYR A 803 2.85 16.58 -6.15
N LYS A 804 2.62 17.31 -5.07
CA LYS A 804 1.39 18.09 -4.82
C LYS A 804 1.61 19.59 -4.62
N GLY A 805 2.85 20.07 -4.76
CA GLY A 805 3.21 21.46 -4.52
C GLY A 805 3.26 21.81 -3.03
N HIS A 806 3.05 23.09 -2.73
CA HIS A 806 3.12 23.65 -1.39
C HIS A 806 1.94 23.25 -0.49
N LEU A 807 2.21 23.11 0.81
CA LEU A 807 1.24 22.72 1.82
C LEU A 807 0.04 23.67 1.95
N ALA A 808 0.27 24.99 1.97
CA ALA A 808 -0.77 25.99 2.23
C ALA A 808 -2.01 25.87 1.32
N PRO A 809 -1.88 25.91 -0.03
CA PRO A 809 -3.05 25.75 -0.91
C PRO A 809 -3.72 24.38 -0.77
N PHE A 810 -2.95 23.33 -0.47
CA PHE A 810 -3.48 21.99 -0.29
C PHE A 810 -4.31 21.87 1.00
N VAL A 811 -3.82 22.40 2.12
CA VAL A 811 -4.55 22.44 3.40
C VAL A 811 -5.77 23.33 3.32
N TYR A 812 -5.69 24.48 2.62
CA TYR A 812 -6.83 25.34 2.37
C TYR A 812 -8.01 24.57 1.74
N GLN A 813 -7.72 23.69 0.78
CA GLN A 813 -8.71 22.85 0.12
C GLN A 813 -9.29 21.76 1.04
N LEU A 814 -8.46 21.13 1.87
CA LEU A 814 -8.92 20.14 2.85
C LEU A 814 -9.89 20.77 3.87
N VAL A 815 -9.52 21.93 4.42
CA VAL A 815 -10.34 22.67 5.37
C VAL A 815 -11.59 23.25 4.69
N GLY A 816 -11.48 23.71 3.44
CA GLY A 816 -12.63 24.14 2.64
C GLY A 816 -13.67 23.04 2.48
N GLY A 817 -13.24 21.81 2.18
CA GLY A 817 -14.13 20.64 2.11
C GLY A 817 -14.81 20.32 3.44
N LEU A 818 -14.07 20.41 4.56
CA LEU A 818 -14.63 20.27 5.91
C LEU A 818 -15.72 21.32 6.19
N ARG A 819 -15.43 22.59 5.92
CA ARG A 819 -16.36 23.70 6.12
C ARG A 819 -17.64 23.53 5.29
N ALA A 820 -17.50 23.06 4.05
CA ALA A 820 -18.63 22.74 3.20
C ALA A 820 -19.47 21.60 3.79
N GLY A 821 -18.84 20.51 4.24
CA GLY A 821 -19.53 19.40 4.91
C GLY A 821 -20.27 19.83 6.17
N MET A 822 -19.66 20.67 7.01
CA MET A 822 -20.30 21.29 8.17
C MET A 822 -21.50 22.15 7.78
N GLY A 823 -21.39 22.94 6.70
CA GLY A 823 -22.49 23.72 6.14
C GLY A 823 -23.66 22.84 5.71
N TYR A 824 -23.42 21.73 5.01
CA TYR A 824 -24.47 20.78 4.63
C TYR A 824 -25.13 20.09 5.84
N CYS A 825 -24.37 19.89 6.92
CA CYS A 825 -24.90 19.32 8.16
C CYS A 825 -25.59 20.36 9.07
N GLY A 826 -25.59 21.65 8.70
CA GLY A 826 -26.13 22.72 9.55
C GLY A 826 -25.41 22.90 10.88
N CYS A 827 -24.09 22.67 10.87
CA CYS A 827 -23.25 22.67 12.07
C CYS A 827 -22.26 23.84 11.99
N LYS A 828 -22.35 24.78 12.94
CA LYS A 828 -21.44 25.93 12.99
C LYS A 828 -20.11 25.57 13.62
N THR A 829 -20.07 24.59 14.51
CA THR A 829 -18.88 24.16 15.25
C THR A 829 -18.62 22.66 15.06
N LEU A 830 -17.38 22.21 15.28
CA LEU A 830 -17.06 20.78 15.26
C LEU A 830 -17.73 19.98 16.37
N GLU A 831 -18.09 20.64 17.46
CA GLU A 831 -18.86 20.02 18.55
C GLU A 831 -20.29 19.73 18.12
N GLU A 832 -20.94 20.67 17.44
CA GLU A 832 -22.23 20.42 16.79
C GLU A 832 -22.14 19.30 15.77
N LEU A 833 -21.08 19.27 14.95
CA LEU A 833 -20.88 18.21 13.94
C LEU A 833 -20.84 16.83 14.60
N ARG A 834 -20.07 16.66 15.69
CA ARG A 834 -20.00 15.41 16.45
C ARG A 834 -21.32 15.02 17.11
N ALA A 835 -22.11 16.00 17.55
CA ALA A 835 -23.33 15.77 18.31
C ALA A 835 -24.57 15.54 17.42
N ARG A 836 -24.63 16.18 16.24
CA ARG A 836 -25.85 16.28 15.42
C ARG A 836 -25.75 15.57 14.08
N ALA A 837 -24.54 15.39 13.52
CA ALA A 837 -24.41 14.79 12.21
C ALA A 837 -24.91 13.35 12.22
N ARG A 838 -25.59 12.98 11.13
CA ARG A 838 -26.12 11.63 10.94
C ARG A 838 -25.43 11.00 9.74
N PHE A 839 -25.20 9.69 9.84
CA PHE A 839 -24.68 8.91 8.74
C PHE A 839 -25.79 8.07 8.12
N ILE A 840 -25.72 7.91 6.82
CA ILE A 840 -26.41 6.86 6.10
C ILE A 840 -25.38 5.83 5.66
N GLN A 841 -25.62 4.56 5.98
CA GLN A 841 -24.81 3.48 5.43
C GLN A 841 -25.20 3.29 3.97
N VAL A 842 -24.19 3.21 3.11
CA VAL A 842 -24.37 3.15 1.67
C VAL A 842 -23.81 1.87 1.10
N THR A 843 -24.35 1.45 -0.03
CA THR A 843 -23.80 0.32 -0.77
C THR A 843 -22.60 0.78 -1.58
N ALA A 844 -21.80 -0.15 -2.04
CA ALA A 844 -20.69 0.17 -2.93
C ALA A 844 -21.16 0.86 -4.23
N ALA A 845 -22.43 0.69 -4.66
CA ALA A 845 -22.98 1.36 -5.86
C ALA A 845 -23.13 2.87 -5.63
N SER A 846 -23.61 3.25 -4.45
CA SER A 846 -23.68 4.65 -4.02
C SER A 846 -22.28 5.29 -3.89
N VAL A 847 -21.23 4.51 -3.63
CA VAL A 847 -19.85 5.02 -3.66
C VAL A 847 -19.46 5.42 -5.08
N GLN A 848 -19.76 4.59 -6.09
CA GLN A 848 -19.52 4.94 -7.50
C GLN A 848 -20.33 6.16 -7.93
N GLU A 849 -21.60 6.24 -7.52
CA GLU A 849 -22.46 7.42 -7.72
C GLU A 849 -21.86 8.68 -7.05
N SER A 850 -21.23 8.55 -5.88
CA SER A 850 -20.67 9.69 -5.15
C SER A 850 -19.44 10.32 -5.81
N HIS A 851 -18.70 9.55 -6.62
CA HIS A 851 -17.58 10.06 -7.40
C HIS A 851 -18.07 10.63 -8.74
N PRO A 852 -17.37 11.61 -9.35
CA PRO A 852 -17.67 12.02 -10.72
C PRO A 852 -17.70 10.81 -11.65
N HIS A 853 -18.85 10.57 -12.26
CA HIS A 853 -19.12 9.47 -13.17
C HIS A 853 -19.75 10.03 -14.46
N ASP A 854 -19.67 9.26 -15.55
CA ASP A 854 -20.21 9.61 -16.86
C ASP A 854 -19.66 10.90 -17.53
N ILE A 855 -18.48 11.39 -17.10
CA ILE A 855 -17.79 12.54 -17.68
C ILE A 855 -16.27 12.31 -17.82
N PHE A 856 -15.64 13.03 -18.74
CA PHE A 856 -14.18 13.12 -18.80
C PHE A 856 -13.70 14.35 -18.02
N ILE A 857 -12.87 14.14 -17.00
CA ILE A 857 -12.26 15.22 -16.23
C ILE A 857 -11.18 15.88 -17.10
N THR A 858 -11.38 17.15 -17.46
CA THR A 858 -10.41 17.90 -18.28
C THR A 858 -9.39 18.66 -17.44
N HIS A 859 -9.75 19.00 -16.20
CA HIS A 859 -8.92 19.67 -15.22
C HIS A 859 -9.28 19.12 -13.85
N GLU A 860 -8.30 18.59 -13.13
CA GLU A 860 -8.53 18.19 -11.74
C GLU A 860 -8.55 19.40 -10.82
N ALA A 861 -9.44 19.35 -9.84
CA ALA A 861 -9.44 20.31 -8.75
C ALA A 861 -8.43 19.85 -7.68
N PRO A 862 -7.73 20.76 -7.00
CA PRO A 862 -6.67 20.34 -6.05
C PRO A 862 -7.21 19.53 -4.84
N ASN A 863 -8.51 19.60 -4.57
CA ASN A 863 -9.23 18.84 -3.54
C ASN A 863 -9.73 17.45 -4.00
N TYR A 864 -9.64 17.14 -5.29
CA TYR A 864 -10.12 15.89 -5.85
C TYR A 864 -9.19 15.42 -6.97
N SER A 865 -8.45 14.35 -6.69
CA SER A 865 -7.72 13.61 -7.72
C SER A 865 -8.31 12.22 -7.82
N SER A 866 -8.82 11.92 -9.00
CA SER A 866 -9.16 10.56 -9.39
C SER A 866 -7.85 9.78 -9.52
N ALA A 867 -7.83 8.49 -9.17
CA ALA A 867 -6.65 7.64 -9.42
C ALA A 867 -6.22 7.67 -10.92
N GLU A 868 -7.14 8.07 -11.81
CA GLU A 868 -6.96 8.17 -13.27
C GLU A 868 -6.07 9.35 -13.73
N ALA A 869 -6.06 10.51 -13.07
CA ALA A 869 -5.37 11.70 -13.60
C ALA A 869 -3.91 11.86 -13.15
N SER A 870 -3.45 11.06 -12.19
CA SER A 870 -2.00 10.95 -11.94
C SER A 870 -1.22 10.38 -13.14
N GLY A 871 -1.92 10.03 -14.25
CA GLY A 871 -1.38 9.70 -15.58
C GLY A 871 -1.72 10.60 -16.81
N GLY A 872 -2.60 11.62 -16.74
CA GLY A 872 -2.88 12.60 -17.84
C GLY A 872 -2.74 14.04 -17.30
N ASP A 873 -2.23 15.11 -17.94
CA ASP A 873 -2.18 15.64 -19.31
C ASP A 873 -0.84 16.41 -19.54
N GLY A 874 -0.47 17.03 -20.66
CA GLY A 874 -1.03 17.35 -21.99
C GLY A 874 0.15 17.55 -22.97
N VAL A 875 0.07 17.82 -24.28
CA VAL A 875 -0.91 18.37 -25.23
C VAL A 875 -1.04 17.40 -26.41
#